data_AF-A0A256Z5N3-F1
#
_entry.id   AF-A0A256Z5N3-F1
#
_cell.length_a   1.000
_cell.length_b   1.000
_cell.length_c   1.000
_cell.angle_alpha   90.00
_cell.angle_beta   90.00
_cell.angle_gamma   90.00
#
_symmetry.space_group_name_H-M   'P 1'
#
loop_
_entity.id
_entity.type
_entity.pdbx_description
1 polymer ?
#
loop_
_entity_poly.entity_id
_entity_poly.type
_entity_poly.pdbx_seq_one_letter_code
_entity_poly.pdbx_strand_id
1 'polypeptide(L)'
;MVISPAELVVEETSLVITSDNPIGQGDLVTLHFEVKNLGEAEAEDFTVGIYDGEVSEEKRLFTQQVASLKRGESITIYASWTAPQTLGTHTILIVVDPEGTVHEEDTTNNVISFDLIVGTIPDLTISEADVSFSPDLPVANGTTVTIMAAVWNTGGTTAHGVVVRFYMDSSYNLIGESIGDIGPGQYRVFTTTWTAQGFGPHTLFILLDQDNNITESDENNNILSYNFNVVRRPDVTMDPQDISLSIPEPIPYGSTVKVTATVRNVGDLPANDVVVQFFDGDPQHGGKLIEWSQTIPSITVERIEARSYVRVSVNWTALPGGYHTLYVLLDAYNTVKEENEENNIMTRRVYVMTLPDLELKEDSLTFQQGSVVVNSLGLGNTVTINLTVYNAGDTPATGVKVTLTIGDPVHTEDYEVIASFVWTGEVPGRGMANILYNWKPSSRGHYEVFALVEPHSWTEEDPDNNLDSTTFWVYGIEDVPELYARNLTLVYTPVKQLMEEGEGLITGGNYTVEVTVENAGGVAAGNLTVLLLSETSPGERQVVWRWYVEELPGSSNVTLSGFWEAPEEGEVQLIVSVDPENAEKEFNEINNTLQTNLTVIPKPDIFVERWFLPGIFKEDKSAEFRFILRNTGNTTLEGVEVTFLVSPAGGVLEVIGRRTVTLPPNGTRVVTFTWTPSKSGKHTFVLRVDPENRWPESSESNNYWNTQLKAKAAETGGFPLWGWIVVAVILILVGLLLYFLFVVAKKEALPVCANCGEEVPWDAIKCPHCGIEFSTEEIECGQCGAILPADSKVCPNCGAILRPGEMEEEIEEKEEGEEELEELEEREEMEEEEAEEEEEEEELEEEEAEATCFVCGAQVGRDSAPQFERRKIERLI
;
A
#
# COMPACT_ATOMS: atom_id res chain seq x y z
N MET A 1 73.31 -122.74 -35.13
CA MET A 1 73.57 -121.53 -34.33
C MET A 1 72.31 -120.71 -34.48
N VAL A 2 71.48 -120.63 -33.44
CA VAL A 2 70.29 -119.77 -33.44
C VAL A 2 70.83 -118.38 -33.13
N ILE A 3 70.70 -117.44 -34.07
CA ILE A 3 71.06 -116.03 -33.85
C ILE A 3 69.84 -115.44 -33.16
N SER A 4 70.00 -114.98 -31.91
CA SER A 4 68.94 -114.25 -31.22
C SER A 4 68.74 -112.90 -31.93
N PRO A 5 67.49 -112.46 -32.18
CA PRO A 5 67.20 -111.21 -32.87
C PRO A 5 67.56 -109.97 -32.01
N ALA A 6 67.54 -108.79 -32.64
CA ALA A 6 67.52 -107.52 -31.92
C ALA A 6 66.10 -107.30 -31.34
N GLU A 7 65.92 -106.27 -30.52
CA GLU A 7 64.59 -105.92 -30.00
C GLU A 7 64.54 -104.41 -29.78
N LEU A 8 63.98 -103.66 -30.73
CA LEU A 8 63.90 -102.21 -30.65
C LEU A 8 62.58 -101.79 -30.02
N VAL A 9 62.68 -101.07 -28.91
CA VAL A 9 61.52 -100.54 -28.20
C VAL A 9 61.64 -99.03 -28.07
N VAL A 10 60.50 -98.34 -28.12
CA VAL A 10 60.40 -96.95 -27.69
C VAL A 10 60.05 -96.93 -26.21
N GLU A 11 60.85 -96.27 -25.38
CA GLU A 11 60.51 -96.12 -23.95
C GLU A 11 59.40 -95.06 -23.80
N GLU A 12 58.12 -95.47 -23.72
CA GLU A 12 56.96 -94.56 -23.63
C GLU A 12 57.11 -93.50 -22.52
N THR A 13 57.68 -93.88 -21.37
CA THR A 13 57.92 -92.96 -20.23
C THR A 13 59.00 -91.90 -20.50
N SER A 14 59.76 -92.03 -21.58
CA SER A 14 60.77 -91.06 -22.01
C SER A 14 60.22 -90.01 -22.98
N LEU A 15 58.98 -90.18 -23.47
CA LEU A 15 58.35 -89.20 -24.36
C LEU A 15 58.08 -87.90 -23.60
N VAL A 16 58.70 -86.83 -24.10
CA VAL A 16 58.44 -85.47 -23.61
C VAL A 16 58.09 -84.59 -24.81
N ILE A 17 56.86 -84.10 -24.82
CA ILE A 17 56.37 -83.10 -25.77
C ILE A 17 56.59 -81.74 -25.11
N THR A 18 57.32 -80.85 -25.78
CA THR A 18 57.66 -79.52 -25.25
C THR A 18 56.74 -78.42 -25.76
N SER A 19 55.83 -78.73 -26.68
CA SER A 19 54.82 -77.82 -27.22
C SER A 19 53.49 -77.91 -26.45
N ASP A 20 52.70 -76.84 -26.47
CA ASP A 20 51.34 -76.82 -25.92
C ASP A 20 50.40 -77.78 -26.67
N ASN A 21 49.33 -78.22 -25.99
CA ASN A 21 48.26 -79.01 -26.60
C ASN A 21 46.91 -78.48 -26.07
N PRO A 22 46.08 -77.80 -26.88
CA PRO A 22 46.17 -77.63 -28.34
C PRO A 22 47.35 -76.77 -28.81
N ILE A 23 47.92 -77.11 -29.98
CA ILE A 23 48.96 -76.34 -30.67
C ILE A 23 48.36 -75.52 -31.83
N GLY A 24 48.94 -74.37 -32.15
CA GLY A 24 48.48 -73.53 -33.26
C GLY A 24 48.83 -74.11 -34.61
N GLN A 25 47.95 -73.94 -35.58
CA GLN A 25 48.24 -74.28 -36.97
C GLN A 25 49.53 -73.56 -37.43
N GLY A 26 50.48 -74.30 -37.99
CA GLY A 26 51.76 -73.72 -38.42
C GLY A 26 52.80 -73.50 -37.31
N ASP A 27 52.49 -73.77 -36.05
CA ASP A 27 53.48 -73.73 -34.96
C ASP A 27 54.47 -74.90 -35.06
N LEU A 28 55.64 -74.74 -34.44
CA LEU A 28 56.64 -75.80 -34.36
C LEU A 28 56.27 -76.78 -33.23
N VAL A 29 55.98 -78.02 -33.60
CA VAL A 29 55.91 -79.14 -32.66
C VAL A 29 57.33 -79.60 -32.36
N THR A 30 57.66 -79.75 -31.08
CA THR A 30 58.95 -80.27 -30.63
C THR A 30 58.75 -81.37 -29.59
N LEU A 31 59.49 -82.46 -29.73
CA LEU A 31 59.49 -83.56 -28.77
C LEU A 31 60.83 -84.28 -28.74
N HIS A 32 61.02 -85.07 -27.67
CA HIS A 32 62.09 -86.05 -27.60
C HIS A 32 61.64 -87.33 -26.92
N PHE A 33 62.29 -88.45 -27.25
CA PHE A 33 62.04 -89.79 -26.70
C PHE A 33 63.29 -90.66 -26.84
N GLU A 34 63.36 -91.76 -26.11
CA GLU A 34 64.42 -92.75 -26.17
C GLU A 34 63.98 -94.01 -26.92
N VAL A 35 64.86 -94.47 -27.81
CA VAL A 35 64.79 -95.77 -28.49
C VAL A 35 65.88 -96.66 -27.93
N LYS A 36 65.54 -97.91 -27.61
CA LYS A 36 66.45 -98.83 -26.93
C LYS A 36 66.45 -100.20 -27.58
N ASN A 37 67.62 -100.81 -27.66
CA ASN A 37 67.75 -102.20 -28.06
C ASN A 37 67.79 -103.11 -26.82
N LEU A 38 66.70 -103.82 -26.54
CA LEU A 38 66.60 -104.81 -25.45
C LEU A 38 67.09 -106.20 -25.86
N GLY A 39 67.36 -106.41 -27.16
CA GLY A 39 67.68 -107.69 -27.75
C GLY A 39 69.14 -108.08 -27.58
N GLU A 40 69.45 -109.32 -27.94
CA GLU A 40 70.80 -109.87 -27.78
C GLU A 40 71.72 -109.54 -28.98
N ALA A 41 71.15 -109.19 -30.14
CA ALA A 41 71.89 -108.76 -31.33
C ALA A 41 71.92 -107.23 -31.50
N GLU A 42 72.95 -106.73 -32.19
CA GLU A 42 73.05 -105.33 -32.61
C GLU A 42 72.05 -105.06 -33.74
N ALA A 43 71.27 -103.98 -33.60
CA ALA A 43 70.39 -103.49 -34.66
C ALA A 43 71.19 -102.52 -35.52
N GLU A 44 71.41 -102.85 -36.80
CA GLU A 44 72.16 -102.02 -37.74
C GLU A 44 71.22 -101.41 -38.79
N ASP A 45 71.47 -100.16 -39.16
CA ASP A 45 70.85 -99.47 -40.29
C ASP A 45 69.31 -99.51 -40.33
N PHE A 46 68.68 -98.98 -39.28
CA PHE A 46 67.23 -98.82 -39.19
C PHE A 46 66.82 -97.34 -39.12
N THR A 47 65.55 -97.06 -39.36
CA THR A 47 65.00 -95.70 -39.26
C THR A 47 64.04 -95.57 -38.09
N VAL A 48 63.91 -94.35 -37.57
CA VAL A 48 62.83 -93.98 -36.66
C VAL A 48 61.97 -92.95 -37.37
N GLY A 49 60.71 -93.26 -37.58
CA GLY A 49 59.75 -92.41 -38.28
C GLY A 49 58.68 -91.87 -37.34
N ILE A 50 58.25 -90.63 -37.57
CA ILE A 50 57.06 -90.04 -36.94
C ILE A 50 56.03 -89.78 -38.03
N TYR A 51 54.79 -90.22 -37.81
CA TYR A 51 53.72 -90.16 -38.81
C TYR A 51 52.43 -89.58 -38.22
N ASP A 52 51.60 -88.98 -39.06
CA ASP A 52 50.25 -88.48 -38.71
C ASP A 52 49.16 -89.47 -39.15
N GLY A 53 48.60 -90.21 -38.19
CA GLY A 53 47.46 -91.12 -38.34
C GLY A 53 47.80 -92.49 -38.93
N GLU A 54 48.68 -92.57 -39.95
CA GLU A 54 49.07 -93.82 -40.60
C GLU A 54 50.54 -93.81 -41.06
N VAL A 55 51.16 -95.00 -41.13
CA VAL A 55 52.55 -95.17 -41.56
C VAL A 55 52.62 -95.16 -43.09
N SER A 56 52.89 -93.99 -43.67
CA SER A 56 53.10 -93.81 -45.11
C SER A 56 54.05 -92.63 -45.40
N GLU A 57 54.68 -92.61 -46.58
CA GLU A 57 55.55 -91.50 -46.99
C GLU A 57 54.83 -90.15 -47.02
N GLU A 58 53.54 -90.12 -47.37
CA GLU A 58 52.73 -88.90 -47.44
C GLU A 58 52.37 -88.35 -46.06
N LYS A 59 52.35 -89.22 -45.04
CA LYS A 59 52.02 -88.89 -43.64
C LYS A 59 53.23 -88.78 -42.74
N ARG A 60 54.45 -88.91 -43.28
CA ARG A 60 55.69 -88.83 -42.51
C ARG A 60 56.01 -87.39 -42.15
N LEU A 61 56.03 -87.10 -40.86
CA LEU A 61 56.35 -85.80 -40.28
C LEU A 61 57.84 -85.63 -40.05
N PHE A 62 58.52 -86.72 -39.65
CA PHE A 62 59.94 -86.74 -39.34
C PHE A 62 60.53 -88.14 -39.60
N THR A 63 61.81 -88.20 -39.94
CA THR A 63 62.56 -89.46 -40.01
C THR A 63 64.00 -89.23 -39.59
N GLN A 64 64.57 -90.20 -38.89
CA GLN A 64 65.97 -90.22 -38.52
C GLN A 64 66.57 -91.60 -38.78
N GLN A 65 67.70 -91.63 -39.50
CA GLN A 65 68.52 -92.83 -39.66
C GLN A 65 69.30 -93.09 -38.37
N VAL A 66 69.27 -94.33 -37.88
CA VAL A 66 70.09 -94.81 -36.77
C VAL A 66 71.09 -95.84 -37.30
N ALA A 67 72.37 -95.51 -37.25
CA ALA A 67 73.42 -96.33 -37.87
C ALA A 67 73.57 -97.71 -37.21
N SER A 68 73.55 -97.75 -35.87
CA SER A 68 73.62 -98.97 -35.07
C SER A 68 73.18 -98.71 -33.64
N LEU A 69 72.52 -99.69 -33.01
CA LEU A 69 72.22 -99.67 -31.58
C LEU A 69 72.62 -101.01 -30.96
N LYS A 70 73.64 -101.01 -30.10
CA LYS A 70 74.14 -102.23 -29.47
C LYS A 70 73.17 -102.72 -28.41
N ARG A 71 73.33 -103.98 -28.02
CA ARG A 71 72.60 -104.58 -26.89
C ARG A 71 72.62 -103.66 -25.67
N GLY A 72 71.43 -103.34 -25.17
CA GLY A 72 71.21 -102.53 -23.96
C GLY A 72 71.50 -101.04 -24.12
N GLU A 73 71.88 -100.59 -25.32
CA GLU A 73 72.11 -99.18 -25.63
C GLU A 73 70.78 -98.48 -25.93
N SER A 74 70.69 -97.22 -25.50
CA SER A 74 69.58 -96.31 -25.83
C SER A 74 70.11 -95.11 -26.61
N ILE A 75 69.29 -94.56 -27.49
CA ILE A 75 69.53 -93.30 -28.19
C ILE A 75 68.33 -92.37 -27.99
N THR A 76 68.58 -91.10 -27.67
CA THR A 76 67.54 -90.08 -27.62
C THR A 76 67.33 -89.48 -29.00
N ILE A 77 66.09 -89.52 -29.49
CA ILE A 77 65.65 -88.92 -30.74
C ILE A 77 65.04 -87.56 -30.41
N TYR A 78 65.51 -86.51 -31.09
CA TYR A 78 64.93 -85.17 -31.03
C TYR A 78 64.24 -84.89 -32.36
N ALA A 79 62.94 -84.60 -32.30
CA ALA A 79 62.14 -84.35 -33.49
C ALA A 79 61.46 -82.99 -33.40
N SER A 80 61.39 -82.34 -34.56
CA SER A 80 60.63 -81.10 -34.73
C SER A 80 59.98 -81.06 -36.09
N TRP A 81 58.71 -80.67 -36.14
CA TRP A 81 57.97 -80.46 -37.38
C TRP A 81 56.97 -79.33 -37.23
N THR A 82 56.48 -78.79 -38.35
CA THR A 82 55.45 -77.76 -38.35
C THR A 82 54.07 -78.39 -38.29
N ALA A 83 53.23 -77.94 -37.35
CA ALA A 83 51.85 -78.40 -37.22
C ALA A 83 51.08 -78.20 -38.54
N PRO A 84 50.27 -79.19 -38.97
CA PRO A 84 49.57 -79.12 -40.24
C PRO A 84 48.55 -77.98 -40.27
N GLN A 85 48.13 -77.60 -41.48
CA GLN A 85 47.06 -76.60 -41.68
C GLN A 85 45.66 -77.18 -41.44
N THR A 86 45.54 -78.50 -41.29
CA THR A 86 44.29 -79.17 -40.96
C THR A 86 44.04 -79.09 -39.47
N LEU A 87 42.85 -78.64 -39.10
CA LEU A 87 42.43 -78.53 -37.70
C LEU A 87 41.90 -79.88 -37.19
N GLY A 88 41.99 -80.07 -35.87
CA GLY A 88 41.41 -81.20 -35.16
C GLY A 88 42.44 -82.07 -34.45
N THR A 89 42.02 -83.27 -34.04
CA THR A 89 42.88 -84.22 -33.34
C THR A 89 43.69 -85.03 -34.36
N HIS A 90 45.01 -84.98 -34.21
CA HIS A 90 46.00 -85.72 -34.96
C HIS A 90 46.61 -86.81 -34.09
N THR A 91 46.45 -88.08 -34.49
CA THR A 91 47.08 -89.20 -33.77
C THR A 91 48.48 -89.41 -34.33
N ILE A 92 49.47 -88.99 -33.55
CA ILE A 92 50.89 -89.07 -33.92
C ILE A 92 51.42 -90.46 -33.58
N LEU A 93 52.00 -91.14 -34.58
CA LEU A 93 52.63 -92.45 -34.44
C LEU A 93 54.15 -92.27 -34.47
N ILE A 94 54.84 -92.76 -33.45
CA ILE A 94 56.30 -92.95 -33.46
C ILE A 94 56.55 -94.42 -33.73
N VAL A 95 57.25 -94.72 -34.82
CA VAL A 95 57.53 -96.09 -35.27
C VAL A 95 59.03 -96.27 -35.44
N VAL A 96 59.58 -97.28 -34.77
CA VAL A 96 60.97 -97.71 -34.94
C VAL A 96 61.01 -98.85 -35.95
N ASP A 97 61.96 -98.78 -36.88
CA ASP A 97 62.10 -99.68 -38.03
C ASP A 97 60.79 -99.91 -38.83
N PRO A 98 60.14 -98.84 -39.33
CA PRO A 98 58.88 -98.96 -40.08
C PRO A 98 59.01 -99.80 -41.36
N GLU A 99 60.22 -99.90 -41.93
CA GLU A 99 60.51 -100.73 -43.11
C GLU A 99 60.77 -102.21 -42.77
N GLY A 100 60.93 -102.55 -41.48
CA GLY A 100 61.22 -103.90 -40.99
C GLY A 100 62.56 -104.44 -41.50
N THR A 101 63.59 -103.59 -41.59
CA THR A 101 64.92 -103.99 -42.08
C THR A 101 65.71 -104.78 -41.03
N VAL A 102 65.40 -104.60 -39.75
CA VAL A 102 65.97 -105.33 -38.62
C VAL A 102 65.07 -106.51 -38.27
N HIS A 103 65.67 -107.67 -38.02
CA HIS A 103 64.93 -108.82 -37.52
C HIS A 103 64.78 -108.73 -36.00
N GLU A 104 63.54 -108.55 -35.55
CA GLU A 104 63.19 -108.36 -34.14
C GLU A 104 62.52 -109.59 -33.49
N GLU A 105 62.50 -109.65 -32.15
CA GLU A 105 61.78 -110.69 -31.41
C GLU A 105 60.27 -110.40 -31.35
N ASP A 106 59.91 -109.13 -31.08
CA ASP A 106 58.55 -108.63 -31.03
C ASP A 106 58.41 -107.32 -31.79
N THR A 107 57.90 -107.38 -33.02
CA THR A 107 57.66 -106.19 -33.85
C THR A 107 56.41 -105.39 -33.45
N THR A 108 55.81 -105.65 -32.28
CA THR A 108 54.58 -104.96 -31.84
C THR A 108 54.82 -103.91 -30.76
N ASN A 109 56.02 -103.86 -30.18
CA ASN A 109 56.40 -102.89 -29.14
C ASN A 109 57.28 -101.73 -29.66
N ASN A 110 57.47 -101.67 -30.97
CA ASN A 110 58.25 -100.65 -31.67
C ASN A 110 57.39 -99.43 -32.09
N VAL A 111 56.13 -99.35 -31.63
CA VAL A 111 55.19 -98.26 -31.92
C VAL A 111 54.64 -97.62 -30.64
N ILE A 112 54.63 -96.28 -30.60
CA ILE A 112 53.85 -95.50 -29.62
C ILE A 112 52.91 -94.56 -30.38
N SER A 113 51.76 -94.27 -29.79
CA SER A 113 50.82 -93.29 -30.33
C SER A 113 50.34 -92.30 -29.27
N PHE A 114 50.21 -91.02 -29.63
CA PHE A 114 49.60 -90.00 -28.78
C PHE A 114 48.79 -89.00 -29.62
N ASP A 115 47.86 -88.29 -28.99
CA ASP A 115 47.04 -87.30 -29.68
C ASP A 115 47.57 -85.87 -29.49
N LEU A 116 47.69 -85.15 -30.61
CA LEU A 116 47.98 -83.72 -30.68
C LEU A 116 46.77 -83.00 -31.27
N ILE A 117 46.25 -81.98 -30.60
CA ILE A 117 45.14 -81.18 -31.12
C ILE A 117 45.71 -79.96 -31.82
N VAL A 118 45.41 -79.79 -33.11
CA VAL A 118 45.77 -78.61 -33.88
C VAL A 118 44.56 -77.67 -33.93
N GLY A 119 44.69 -76.52 -33.29
CA GLY A 119 43.68 -75.46 -33.25
C GLY A 119 44.04 -74.27 -34.14
N THR A 120 43.09 -73.35 -34.35
CA THR A 120 43.44 -72.04 -34.90
C THR A 120 44.32 -71.27 -33.91
N ILE A 121 45.16 -70.37 -34.42
CA ILE A 121 45.88 -69.40 -33.59
C ILE A 121 44.89 -68.58 -32.74
N PRO A 122 45.33 -67.94 -31.63
CA PRO A 122 44.44 -67.16 -30.79
C PRO A 122 43.72 -66.04 -31.55
N ASP A 123 42.60 -65.58 -31.00
CA ASP A 123 41.81 -64.48 -31.54
C ASP A 123 41.21 -63.73 -30.35
N LEU A 124 41.77 -62.58 -30.00
CA LEU A 124 41.29 -61.83 -28.85
C LEU A 124 40.13 -60.94 -29.27
N THR A 125 39.12 -60.84 -28.41
CA THR A 125 37.99 -59.97 -28.71
C THR A 125 37.33 -59.42 -27.46
N ILE A 126 36.74 -58.25 -27.59
CA ILE A 126 36.00 -57.57 -26.54
C ILE A 126 34.87 -56.73 -27.16
N SER A 127 33.71 -56.70 -26.49
CA SER A 127 32.56 -55.89 -26.89
C SER A 127 32.05 -55.02 -25.72
N GLU A 128 31.17 -54.06 -26.00
CA GLU A 128 30.56 -53.24 -24.95
C GLU A 128 29.80 -54.06 -23.90
N ALA A 129 29.24 -55.21 -24.29
CA ALA A 129 28.51 -56.11 -23.37
C ALA A 129 29.43 -56.82 -22.36
N ASP A 130 30.74 -56.83 -22.64
CA ASP A 130 31.77 -57.45 -21.79
C ASP A 130 32.35 -56.47 -20.75
N VAL A 131 31.92 -55.21 -20.78
CA VAL A 131 32.39 -54.16 -19.87
C VAL A 131 31.32 -53.87 -18.82
N SER A 132 31.73 -53.87 -17.55
CA SER A 132 30.88 -53.49 -16.43
C SER A 132 31.62 -52.55 -15.48
N PHE A 133 30.85 -51.76 -14.73
CA PHE A 133 31.35 -50.74 -13.82
C PHE A 133 30.78 -51.02 -12.43
N SER A 134 31.58 -50.76 -11.38
CA SER A 134 31.11 -50.84 -9.99
C SER A 134 31.61 -49.61 -9.23
N PRO A 135 30.73 -48.67 -8.83
CA PRO A 135 29.27 -48.67 -9.01
C PRO A 135 28.83 -48.53 -10.48
N ASP A 136 27.56 -48.88 -10.74
CA ASP A 136 26.95 -48.78 -12.07
C ASP A 136 26.88 -47.32 -12.57
N LEU A 137 26.90 -47.15 -13.89
CA LEU A 137 26.75 -45.84 -14.55
C LEU A 137 25.28 -45.34 -14.49
N PRO A 138 25.04 -44.02 -14.49
CA PRO A 138 26.02 -42.93 -14.47
C PRO A 138 26.64 -42.72 -13.09
N VAL A 139 27.90 -42.30 -13.05
CA VAL A 139 28.66 -42.08 -11.80
C VAL A 139 28.89 -40.60 -11.55
N ALA A 140 28.90 -40.22 -10.27
CA ALA A 140 29.17 -38.85 -9.87
C ALA A 140 30.66 -38.50 -9.92
N ASN A 141 30.98 -37.23 -10.18
CA ASN A 141 32.34 -36.70 -10.07
C ASN A 141 32.97 -37.01 -8.69
N GLY A 142 34.27 -37.32 -8.70
CA GLY A 142 35.04 -37.76 -7.53
C GLY A 142 34.74 -39.18 -7.04
N THR A 143 33.87 -39.94 -7.70
CA THR A 143 33.60 -41.34 -7.34
C THR A 143 34.67 -42.24 -7.94
N THR A 144 35.25 -43.13 -7.13
CA THR A 144 36.14 -44.19 -7.61
C THR A 144 35.31 -45.36 -8.11
N VAL A 145 35.52 -45.73 -9.37
CA VAL A 145 34.81 -46.77 -10.10
C VAL A 145 35.76 -47.90 -10.42
N THR A 146 35.33 -49.14 -10.19
CA THR A 146 36.01 -50.34 -10.67
C THR A 146 35.48 -50.68 -12.06
N ILE A 147 36.36 -50.75 -13.03
CA ILE A 147 36.07 -51.13 -14.42
C ILE A 147 36.46 -52.59 -14.58
N MET A 148 35.55 -53.41 -15.10
CA MET A 148 35.75 -54.83 -15.34
C MET A 148 35.53 -55.12 -16.82
N ALA A 149 36.52 -55.72 -17.49
CA ALA A 149 36.46 -56.08 -18.90
C ALA A 149 36.67 -57.59 -19.08
N ALA A 150 35.67 -58.29 -19.60
CA ALA A 150 35.76 -59.71 -19.95
C ALA A 150 36.34 -59.85 -21.37
N VAL A 151 37.63 -60.20 -21.45
CA VAL A 151 38.32 -60.41 -22.72
C VAL A 151 38.21 -61.87 -23.13
N TRP A 152 37.72 -62.12 -24.33
CA TRP A 152 37.52 -63.45 -24.89
C TRP A 152 38.68 -63.85 -25.79
N ASN A 153 38.99 -65.15 -25.81
CA ASN A 153 39.81 -65.78 -26.84
C ASN A 153 38.91 -66.71 -27.66
N THR A 154 38.54 -66.29 -28.87
CA THR A 154 37.72 -67.05 -29.82
C THR A 154 38.52 -68.02 -30.68
N GLY A 155 39.85 -68.02 -30.52
CA GLY A 155 40.78 -68.93 -31.18
C GLY A 155 40.82 -70.33 -30.54
N GLY A 156 41.49 -71.25 -31.25
CA GLY A 156 41.60 -72.66 -30.87
C GLY A 156 42.78 -73.01 -29.97
N THR A 157 43.59 -72.02 -29.59
CA THR A 157 44.80 -72.18 -28.76
C THR A 157 44.86 -71.12 -27.67
N THR A 158 45.68 -71.35 -26.64
CA THR A 158 45.83 -70.42 -25.50
C THR A 158 46.55 -69.14 -25.93
N ALA A 159 45.98 -67.99 -25.60
CA ALA A 159 46.66 -66.70 -25.68
C ALA A 159 47.46 -66.47 -24.39
N HIS A 160 48.79 -66.56 -24.46
CA HIS A 160 49.67 -66.36 -23.31
C HIS A 160 50.07 -64.89 -23.16
N GLY A 161 50.09 -64.39 -21.92
CA GLY A 161 50.60 -63.05 -21.62
C GLY A 161 49.76 -61.91 -22.21
N VAL A 162 48.45 -62.07 -22.37
CA VAL A 162 47.56 -61.04 -22.90
C VAL A 162 47.64 -59.79 -22.03
N VAL A 163 48.13 -58.69 -22.60
CA VAL A 163 48.18 -57.37 -21.95
C VAL A 163 46.93 -56.59 -22.32
N VAL A 164 46.18 -56.16 -21.31
CA VAL A 164 44.98 -55.34 -21.46
C VAL A 164 45.24 -53.97 -20.86
N ARG A 165 45.12 -52.92 -21.67
CA ARG A 165 45.33 -51.52 -21.25
C ARG A 165 44.02 -50.73 -21.31
N PHE A 166 43.78 -49.97 -20.26
CA PHE A 166 42.62 -49.10 -20.11
C PHE A 166 43.06 -47.64 -20.21
N TYR A 167 42.48 -46.88 -21.12
CA TYR A 167 42.76 -45.45 -21.29
C TYR A 167 41.47 -44.63 -21.15
N MET A 168 41.58 -43.40 -20.63
CA MET A 168 40.44 -42.51 -20.43
C MET A 168 40.57 -41.21 -21.23
N ASP A 169 39.55 -40.88 -22.01
CA ASP A 169 39.39 -39.68 -22.87
C ASP A 169 40.41 -39.51 -24.00
N SER A 170 41.61 -40.07 -23.85
CA SER A 170 42.65 -40.08 -24.86
C SER A 170 43.50 -41.34 -24.77
N SER A 171 44.05 -41.77 -25.90
CA SER A 171 44.95 -42.93 -26.00
C SER A 171 46.31 -42.78 -25.29
N TYR A 172 46.56 -41.63 -24.64
CA TYR A 172 47.78 -41.37 -23.86
C TYR A 172 47.54 -41.34 -22.35
N ASN A 173 46.28 -41.35 -21.91
CA ASN A 173 45.92 -41.30 -20.50
C ASN A 173 45.62 -42.71 -19.97
N LEU A 174 46.68 -43.48 -19.72
CA LEU A 174 46.59 -44.85 -19.20
C LEU A 174 46.11 -44.81 -17.73
N ILE A 175 44.96 -45.44 -17.47
CA ILE A 175 44.37 -45.54 -16.13
C ILE A 175 44.63 -46.91 -15.48
N GLY A 176 45.05 -47.91 -16.26
CA GLY A 176 45.49 -49.19 -15.72
C GLY A 176 45.92 -50.19 -16.78
N GLU A 177 46.67 -51.19 -16.35
CA GLU A 177 47.17 -52.30 -17.16
C GLU A 177 47.06 -53.59 -16.35
N SER A 178 46.70 -54.69 -17.00
CA SER A 178 46.71 -56.02 -16.40
C SER A 178 47.13 -57.06 -17.44
N ILE A 179 47.75 -58.15 -16.98
CA ILE A 179 48.27 -59.23 -17.83
C ILE A 179 47.71 -60.58 -17.39
N GLY A 180 47.46 -61.48 -18.36
CA GLY A 180 47.09 -62.85 -18.04
C GLY A 180 46.83 -63.73 -19.26
N ASP A 181 46.89 -65.04 -19.04
CA ASP A 181 46.60 -66.02 -20.09
C ASP A 181 45.09 -66.25 -20.23
N ILE A 182 44.66 -66.57 -21.46
CA ILE A 182 43.27 -66.86 -21.82
C ILE A 182 43.23 -68.15 -22.64
N GLY A 183 42.63 -69.20 -22.08
CA GLY A 183 42.47 -70.49 -22.76
C GLY A 183 41.54 -70.42 -23.98
N PRO A 184 41.59 -71.42 -24.87
CA PRO A 184 40.79 -71.44 -26.09
C PRO A 184 39.29 -71.46 -25.79
N GLY A 185 38.53 -70.58 -26.46
CA GLY A 185 37.07 -70.43 -26.26
C GLY A 185 36.67 -69.89 -24.88
N GLN A 186 37.63 -69.45 -24.06
CA GLN A 186 37.39 -68.91 -22.73
C GLN A 186 37.50 -67.40 -22.72
N TYR A 187 37.04 -66.78 -21.63
CA TYR A 187 37.31 -65.38 -21.32
C TYR A 187 37.99 -65.23 -19.98
N ARG A 188 38.63 -64.09 -19.78
CA ARG A 188 39.19 -63.66 -18.51
C ARG A 188 38.77 -62.23 -18.21
N VAL A 189 38.42 -61.97 -16.95
CA VAL A 189 38.08 -60.62 -16.50
C VAL A 189 39.34 -59.89 -16.05
N PHE A 190 39.57 -58.72 -16.64
CA PHE A 190 40.61 -57.77 -16.30
C PHE A 190 39.98 -56.57 -15.59
N THR A 191 40.60 -56.06 -14.54
CA THR A 191 40.02 -55.00 -13.72
C THR A 191 40.99 -53.83 -13.51
N THR A 192 40.47 -52.61 -13.54
CA THR A 192 41.19 -51.40 -13.10
C THR A 192 40.27 -50.50 -12.29
N THR A 193 40.83 -49.51 -11.59
CA THR A 193 40.07 -48.48 -10.89
C THR A 193 40.32 -47.12 -11.50
N TRP A 194 39.27 -46.31 -11.64
CA TRP A 194 39.36 -44.94 -12.11
C TRP A 194 38.54 -44.02 -11.22
N THR A 195 39.09 -42.86 -10.84
CA THR A 195 38.32 -41.84 -10.11
C THR A 195 37.78 -40.83 -11.09
N ALA A 196 36.45 -40.72 -11.16
CA ALA A 196 35.76 -39.82 -12.06
C ALA A 196 36.19 -38.37 -11.80
N GLN A 197 36.59 -37.65 -12.84
CA GLN A 197 37.03 -36.26 -12.77
C GLN A 197 36.50 -35.50 -13.98
N GLY A 198 35.81 -34.37 -13.72
CA GLY A 198 35.18 -33.57 -14.78
C GLY A 198 33.76 -34.05 -15.08
N PHE A 199 32.88 -33.11 -15.42
CA PHE A 199 31.49 -33.42 -15.77
C PHE A 199 31.33 -33.58 -17.28
N GLY A 200 30.37 -34.40 -17.69
CA GLY A 200 29.99 -34.58 -19.08
C GLY A 200 30.54 -35.87 -19.68
N PRO A 201 30.73 -35.91 -21.01
CA PRO A 201 31.07 -37.12 -21.71
C PRO A 201 32.53 -37.54 -21.47
N HIS A 202 32.72 -38.82 -21.22
CA HIS A 202 34.00 -39.50 -21.14
C HIS A 202 34.03 -40.72 -22.07
N THR A 203 35.22 -41.05 -22.54
CA THR A 203 35.44 -42.22 -23.41
C THR A 203 36.47 -43.14 -22.80
N LEU A 204 36.07 -44.37 -22.47
CA LEU A 204 36.96 -45.45 -22.06
C LEU A 204 37.45 -46.20 -23.31
N PHE A 205 38.76 -46.29 -23.50
CA PHE A 205 39.37 -47.14 -24.50
C PHE A 205 39.98 -48.38 -23.83
N ILE A 206 39.64 -49.56 -24.34
CA ILE A 206 40.25 -50.83 -23.91
C ILE A 206 40.97 -51.42 -25.12
N LEU A 207 42.28 -51.60 -24.98
CA LEU A 207 43.15 -52.15 -26.02
C LEU A 207 43.74 -53.47 -25.54
N LEU A 208 43.60 -54.50 -26.36
CA LEU A 208 44.12 -55.84 -26.17
C LEU A 208 45.42 -55.97 -26.98
N ASP A 209 46.46 -56.57 -26.39
CA ASP A 209 47.77 -56.81 -27.02
C ASP A 209 48.27 -55.66 -27.91
N GLN A 210 48.21 -54.43 -27.40
CA GLN A 210 48.56 -53.23 -28.18
C GLN A 210 50.01 -53.25 -28.74
N ASP A 211 50.89 -54.03 -28.11
CA ASP A 211 52.29 -54.19 -28.53
C ASP A 211 52.45 -55.23 -29.65
N ASN A 212 51.35 -55.91 -30.04
CA ASN A 212 51.27 -56.92 -31.09
C ASN A 212 52.24 -58.09 -30.86
N ASN A 213 52.35 -58.55 -29.60
CA ASN A 213 53.25 -59.63 -29.19
C ASN A 213 52.65 -61.02 -29.41
N ILE A 214 51.32 -61.12 -29.49
CA ILE A 214 50.55 -62.31 -29.79
C ILE A 214 50.16 -62.21 -31.26
N THR A 215 50.32 -63.30 -32.01
CA THR A 215 49.84 -63.36 -33.40
C THR A 215 48.43 -63.89 -33.41
N GLU A 216 47.50 -63.10 -33.92
CA GLU A 216 46.08 -63.41 -33.86
C GLU A 216 45.47 -63.71 -35.23
N SER A 217 44.30 -64.34 -35.22
CA SER A 217 43.57 -64.66 -36.44
C SER A 217 42.88 -63.43 -37.05
N ASP A 218 42.49 -62.46 -36.21
CA ASP A 218 42.06 -61.12 -36.58
C ASP A 218 42.73 -60.13 -35.62
N GLU A 219 43.40 -59.11 -36.14
CA GLU A 219 44.08 -58.09 -35.34
C GLU A 219 43.21 -56.82 -35.17
N ASN A 220 42.02 -56.80 -35.79
CA ASN A 220 41.18 -55.59 -35.87
C ASN A 220 40.06 -55.55 -34.84
N ASN A 221 39.88 -56.60 -34.04
CA ASN A 221 38.87 -56.78 -32.99
C ASN A 221 39.43 -56.55 -31.57
N ASN A 222 40.64 -55.98 -31.48
CA ASN A 222 41.39 -55.76 -30.24
C ASN A 222 41.20 -54.38 -29.60
N ILE A 223 40.25 -53.58 -30.09
CA ILE A 223 40.01 -52.22 -29.62
C ILE A 223 38.53 -52.00 -29.34
N LEU A 224 38.20 -51.56 -28.13
CA LEU A 224 36.87 -51.09 -27.74
C LEU A 224 36.91 -49.64 -27.28
N SER A 225 35.88 -48.88 -27.66
CA SER A 225 35.62 -47.52 -27.21
C SER A 225 34.23 -47.45 -26.58
N TYR A 226 34.15 -47.18 -25.29
CA TYR A 226 32.91 -47.11 -24.52
C TYR A 226 32.65 -45.68 -24.05
N ASN A 227 31.52 -45.09 -24.46
CA ASN A 227 31.16 -43.71 -24.09
C ASN A 227 30.19 -43.69 -22.90
N PHE A 228 30.46 -42.86 -21.91
CA PHE A 228 29.57 -42.66 -20.77
C PHE A 228 29.65 -41.22 -20.26
N ASN A 229 28.77 -40.85 -19.32
CA ASN A 229 28.77 -39.53 -18.71
C ASN A 229 29.14 -39.61 -17.23
N VAL A 230 29.99 -38.67 -16.79
CA VAL A 230 30.14 -38.32 -15.38
C VAL A 230 29.18 -37.18 -15.07
N VAL A 231 28.38 -37.35 -14.02
CA VAL A 231 27.28 -36.46 -13.68
C VAL A 231 27.50 -35.78 -12.32
N ARG A 232 26.68 -34.78 -11.99
CA ARG A 232 26.70 -34.14 -10.67
C ARG A 232 26.10 -35.06 -9.61
N ARG A 233 26.57 -34.93 -8.36
CA ARG A 233 25.93 -35.58 -7.21
C ARG A 233 24.49 -35.06 -7.05
N PRO A 234 23.62 -35.75 -6.28
CA PRO A 234 22.41 -35.11 -5.79
C PRO A 234 22.75 -33.79 -5.08
N ASP A 235 21.85 -32.82 -5.12
CA ASP A 235 22.01 -31.52 -4.46
C ASP A 235 20.62 -31.08 -4.01
N VAL A 236 20.33 -31.39 -2.75
CA VAL A 236 19.09 -31.15 -2.04
C VAL A 236 19.11 -29.72 -1.54
N THR A 237 18.10 -28.95 -1.91
CA THR A 237 18.09 -27.52 -1.66
C THR A 237 16.68 -26.96 -1.61
N MET A 238 16.57 -25.74 -1.09
CA MET A 238 15.34 -24.96 -0.98
C MET A 238 15.61 -23.48 -1.23
N ASP A 239 14.61 -22.77 -1.75
CA ASP A 239 14.56 -21.31 -1.74
C ASP A 239 13.66 -20.78 -0.61
N PRO A 240 13.79 -19.51 -0.17
CA PRO A 240 12.90 -18.93 0.83
C PRO A 240 11.41 -18.99 0.47
N GLN A 241 11.09 -18.99 -0.84
CA GLN A 241 9.72 -19.08 -1.35
C GLN A 241 9.14 -20.50 -1.27
N ASP A 242 9.96 -21.52 -1.01
CA ASP A 242 9.52 -22.92 -0.91
C ASP A 242 8.85 -23.27 0.40
N ILE A 243 8.92 -22.37 1.40
CA ILE A 243 8.20 -22.48 2.65
C ILE A 243 6.87 -21.72 2.51
N SER A 244 5.78 -22.47 2.43
CA SER A 244 4.41 -21.93 2.36
C SER A 244 3.60 -22.28 3.61
N LEU A 245 2.67 -21.38 3.97
CA LEU A 245 1.83 -21.48 5.16
C LEU A 245 0.37 -21.59 4.71
N SER A 246 -0.43 -22.39 5.42
CA SER A 246 -1.87 -22.47 5.16
C SER A 246 -2.67 -21.24 5.62
N ILE A 247 -2.08 -20.42 6.49
CA ILE A 247 -2.67 -19.20 7.03
C ILE A 247 -1.71 -18.04 6.66
N PRO A 248 -2.20 -16.97 6.00
CA PRO A 248 -1.37 -15.80 5.71
C PRO A 248 -1.05 -15.00 6.98
N GLU A 249 -0.05 -14.14 6.90
CA GLU A 249 0.33 -13.25 8.00
C GLU A 249 -0.58 -12.00 8.06
N PRO A 250 -0.85 -11.44 9.26
CA PRO A 250 -0.41 -11.91 10.57
C PRO A 250 -1.18 -13.17 11.00
N ILE A 251 -0.48 -14.10 11.65
CA ILE A 251 -1.03 -15.41 12.02
C ILE A 251 -1.78 -15.29 13.34
N PRO A 252 -3.07 -15.68 13.45
CA PRO A 252 -3.80 -15.62 14.70
C PRO A 252 -3.16 -16.49 15.79
N TYR A 253 -3.09 -15.96 17.01
CA TYR A 253 -2.57 -16.64 18.19
C TYR A 253 -3.23 -18.03 18.38
N GLY A 254 -2.43 -19.06 18.66
CA GLY A 254 -2.92 -20.41 18.95
C GLY A 254 -3.46 -21.18 17.74
N SER A 255 -3.48 -20.57 16.56
CA SER A 255 -3.90 -21.27 15.34
C SER A 255 -2.93 -22.41 14.97
N THR A 256 -3.48 -23.45 14.36
CA THR A 256 -2.67 -24.55 13.80
C THR A 256 -2.43 -24.28 12.32
N VAL A 257 -1.20 -23.95 11.97
CA VAL A 257 -0.73 -23.61 10.63
C VAL A 257 -0.06 -24.83 10.00
N LYS A 258 -0.48 -25.21 8.80
CA LYS A 258 0.24 -26.21 8.01
C LYS A 258 1.41 -25.54 7.29
N VAL A 259 2.63 -25.87 7.70
CA VAL A 259 3.89 -25.39 7.10
C VAL A 259 4.31 -26.41 6.05
N THR A 260 4.42 -26.01 4.80
CA THR A 260 4.82 -26.88 3.68
C THR A 260 6.16 -26.42 3.12
N ALA A 261 7.13 -27.32 3.06
CA ALA A 261 8.42 -27.13 2.40
C ALA A 261 8.43 -27.85 1.04
N THR A 262 8.90 -27.16 0.00
CA THR A 262 9.19 -27.75 -1.31
C THR A 262 10.68 -28.08 -1.39
N VAL A 263 11.03 -29.34 -1.19
CA VAL A 263 12.41 -29.84 -1.18
C VAL A 263 12.80 -30.24 -2.59
N ARG A 264 13.90 -29.70 -3.12
CA ARG A 264 14.32 -29.92 -4.51
C ARG A 264 15.63 -30.67 -4.57
N ASN A 265 15.81 -31.50 -5.58
CA ASN A 265 17.10 -32.07 -5.95
C ASN A 265 17.53 -31.45 -7.30
N VAL A 266 18.53 -30.56 -7.30
CA VAL A 266 19.04 -29.89 -8.51
C VAL A 266 20.21 -30.65 -9.17
N GLY A 267 20.64 -31.73 -8.53
CA GLY A 267 21.62 -32.68 -9.00
C GLY A 267 21.12 -33.58 -10.13
N ASP A 268 22.06 -34.36 -10.70
CA ASP A 268 21.81 -35.24 -11.85
C ASP A 268 21.61 -36.71 -11.45
N LEU A 269 21.80 -37.02 -10.17
CA LEU A 269 21.51 -38.31 -9.55
C LEU A 269 20.35 -38.17 -8.56
N PRO A 270 19.58 -39.25 -8.33
CA PRO A 270 18.52 -39.25 -7.32
C PRO A 270 19.09 -39.15 -5.90
N ALA A 271 18.45 -38.35 -5.05
CA ALA A 271 18.68 -38.34 -3.61
C ALA A 271 17.76 -39.38 -2.96
N ASN A 272 18.29 -40.25 -2.10
CA ASN A 272 17.49 -41.24 -1.38
C ASN A 272 17.58 -40.98 0.13
N ASP A 273 16.53 -41.36 0.86
CA ASP A 273 16.45 -41.28 2.32
C ASP A 273 16.70 -39.87 2.91
N VAL A 274 16.27 -38.83 2.20
CA VAL A 274 16.43 -37.42 2.64
C VAL A 274 15.58 -37.16 3.88
N VAL A 275 16.21 -36.85 5.01
CA VAL A 275 15.51 -36.55 6.26
C VAL A 275 15.27 -35.05 6.39
N VAL A 276 14.00 -34.65 6.49
CA VAL A 276 13.57 -33.26 6.64
C VAL A 276 13.04 -33.01 8.05
N GLN A 277 13.51 -31.94 8.69
CA GLN A 277 13.07 -31.49 10.01
C GLN A 277 12.60 -30.04 9.97
N PHE A 278 11.61 -29.72 10.81
CA PHE A 278 11.06 -28.37 10.95
C PHE A 278 11.28 -27.91 12.40
N PHE A 279 11.72 -26.67 12.58
CA PHE A 279 11.87 -26.07 13.90
C PHE A 279 11.23 -24.70 13.96
N ASP A 280 10.77 -24.34 15.14
CA ASP A 280 10.40 -22.99 15.53
C ASP A 280 11.55 -22.39 16.35
N GLY A 281 12.33 -21.50 15.73
CA GLY A 281 13.61 -21.01 16.23
C GLY A 281 14.81 -21.83 15.74
N ASP A 282 16.00 -21.30 15.96
CA ASP A 282 17.25 -21.88 15.48
C ASP A 282 17.58 -23.20 16.20
N PRO A 283 17.66 -24.35 15.50
CA PRO A 283 17.96 -25.64 16.13
C PRO A 283 19.31 -25.68 16.85
N GLN A 284 20.30 -24.87 16.47
CA GLN A 284 21.59 -24.80 17.14
C GLN A 284 21.54 -23.99 18.45
N HIS A 285 20.52 -23.13 18.60
CA HIS A 285 20.33 -22.26 19.75
C HIS A 285 19.06 -22.61 20.56
N GLY A 286 18.66 -23.89 20.54
CA GLY A 286 17.55 -24.38 21.36
C GLY A 286 16.15 -24.23 20.74
N GLY A 287 16.08 -24.03 19.42
CA GLY A 287 14.84 -24.02 18.65
C GLY A 287 14.01 -25.28 18.89
N LYS A 288 12.69 -25.10 18.90
CA LYS A 288 11.74 -26.18 19.24
C LYS A 288 11.41 -26.99 17.99
N LEU A 289 11.62 -28.30 18.05
CA LEU A 289 11.23 -29.20 16.97
C LEU A 289 9.70 -29.18 16.76
N ILE A 290 9.27 -29.05 15.51
CA ILE A 290 7.88 -29.18 15.08
C ILE A 290 7.68 -30.60 14.60
N GLU A 291 7.13 -31.45 15.47
CA GLU A 291 6.95 -32.87 15.20
C GLU A 291 5.97 -33.12 14.04
N TRP A 292 6.29 -34.08 13.15
CA TRP A 292 5.39 -34.50 12.08
C TRP A 292 4.15 -35.22 12.63
N SER A 293 4.38 -36.06 13.64
CA SER A 293 3.33 -36.73 14.41
C SER A 293 3.85 -36.99 15.82
N GLN A 294 2.95 -37.30 16.76
CA GLN A 294 3.26 -37.50 18.20
C GLN A 294 4.41 -38.49 18.50
N THR A 295 4.84 -39.29 17.52
CA THR A 295 5.92 -40.28 17.66
C THR A 295 7.00 -40.18 16.58
N ILE A 296 6.88 -39.25 15.62
CA ILE A 296 7.81 -39.14 14.49
C ILE A 296 8.36 -37.71 14.42
N PRO A 297 9.65 -37.50 14.76
CA PRO A 297 10.26 -36.17 14.83
C PRO A 297 10.63 -35.60 13.45
N SER A 298 10.69 -36.42 12.40
CA SER A 298 11.21 -36.03 11.08
C SER A 298 10.49 -36.74 9.94
N ILE A 299 10.57 -36.17 8.74
CA ILE A 299 9.98 -36.75 7.53
C ILE A 299 11.12 -37.34 6.71
N THR A 300 11.10 -38.65 6.47
CA THR A 300 12.04 -39.29 5.54
C THR A 300 11.40 -39.36 4.17
N VAL A 301 12.01 -38.69 3.20
CA VAL A 301 11.66 -38.80 1.79
C VAL A 301 12.52 -39.92 1.20
N GLU A 302 11.88 -41.06 0.91
CA GLU A 302 12.56 -42.25 0.40
C GLU A 302 13.40 -41.95 -0.85
N ARG A 303 12.87 -41.13 -1.76
CA ARG A 303 13.54 -40.80 -3.03
C ARG A 303 13.05 -39.49 -3.66
N ILE A 304 14.00 -38.66 -4.09
CA ILE A 304 13.79 -37.49 -4.93
C ILE A 304 14.57 -37.70 -6.23
N GLU A 305 13.86 -37.86 -7.35
CA GLU A 305 14.49 -38.01 -8.66
C GLU A 305 15.40 -36.82 -9.01
N ALA A 306 16.38 -37.06 -9.89
CA ALA A 306 17.25 -36.02 -10.39
C ALA A 306 16.45 -34.86 -11.01
N ARG A 307 16.85 -33.62 -10.74
CA ARG A 307 16.18 -32.39 -11.21
C ARG A 307 14.67 -32.34 -10.88
N SER A 308 14.27 -32.93 -9.76
CA SER A 308 12.88 -33.01 -9.33
C SER A 308 12.68 -32.36 -7.96
N TYR A 309 11.44 -32.35 -7.47
CA TYR A 309 11.10 -31.86 -6.14
C TYR A 309 10.01 -32.72 -5.49
N VAL A 310 9.91 -32.60 -4.17
CA VAL A 310 8.84 -33.17 -3.36
C VAL A 310 8.32 -32.09 -2.41
N ARG A 311 7.08 -32.21 -1.96
CA ARG A 311 6.52 -31.35 -0.91
C ARG A 311 6.26 -32.16 0.35
N VAL A 312 6.70 -31.62 1.47
CA VAL A 312 6.50 -32.19 2.79
C VAL A 312 5.93 -31.12 3.72
N SER A 313 5.07 -31.50 4.67
CA SER A 313 4.34 -30.51 5.47
C SER A 313 4.01 -30.91 6.90
N VAL A 314 4.34 -30.08 7.88
CA VAL A 314 4.00 -30.28 9.30
C VAL A 314 2.87 -29.35 9.75
N ASN A 315 2.19 -29.70 10.84
CA ASN A 315 1.27 -28.79 11.53
C ASN A 315 2.03 -28.12 12.68
N TRP A 316 2.16 -26.80 12.60
CA TRP A 316 2.77 -25.95 13.61
C TRP A 316 1.70 -25.19 14.38
N THR A 317 1.79 -25.14 15.71
CA THR A 317 0.90 -24.32 16.54
C THR A 317 1.57 -22.99 16.83
N ALA A 318 0.96 -21.89 16.40
CA ALA A 318 1.50 -20.54 16.47
C ALA A 318 1.43 -19.97 17.90
N LEU A 319 2.40 -20.33 18.75
CA LEU A 319 2.52 -19.93 20.15
C LEU A 319 4.00 -19.86 20.58
N PRO A 320 4.43 -18.88 21.40
CA PRO A 320 3.68 -17.72 21.89
C PRO A 320 3.39 -16.67 20.80
N GLY A 321 2.85 -15.50 21.14
CA GLY A 321 2.73 -14.38 20.20
C GLY A 321 4.10 -13.74 19.89
N GLY A 322 4.19 -13.01 18.78
CA GLY A 322 5.39 -12.29 18.35
C GLY A 322 6.05 -12.87 17.09
N TYR A 323 7.33 -12.54 16.89
CA TYR A 323 8.09 -13.00 15.73
C TYR A 323 8.65 -14.41 15.93
N HIS A 324 8.38 -15.27 14.97
CA HIS A 324 8.94 -16.61 14.88
C HIS A 324 9.83 -16.74 13.64
N THR A 325 10.86 -17.59 13.72
CA THR A 325 11.65 -17.97 12.55
C THR A 325 11.54 -19.48 12.39
N LEU A 326 10.82 -19.90 11.36
CA LEU A 326 10.67 -21.31 11.02
C LEU A 326 11.93 -21.78 10.28
N TYR A 327 12.57 -22.82 10.78
CA TYR A 327 13.71 -23.47 10.15
C TYR A 327 13.25 -24.77 9.50
N VAL A 328 13.76 -25.04 8.31
CA VAL A 328 13.63 -26.31 7.60
C VAL A 328 15.04 -26.82 7.34
N LEU A 329 15.36 -27.96 7.94
CA LEU A 329 16.63 -28.65 7.78
C LEU A 329 16.41 -29.82 6.83
N LEU A 330 17.13 -29.80 5.71
CA LEU A 330 17.23 -30.87 4.74
C LEU A 330 18.42 -31.75 5.11
N ASP A 331 18.36 -33.02 4.70
CA ASP A 331 19.32 -34.06 5.08
C ASP A 331 19.88 -33.89 6.50
N ALA A 332 18.98 -33.82 7.50
CA ALA A 332 19.34 -33.38 8.85
C ALA A 332 20.42 -34.23 9.54
N TYR A 333 20.72 -35.41 9.01
CA TYR A 333 21.77 -36.31 9.50
C TYR A 333 22.99 -36.41 8.59
N ASN A 334 23.06 -35.59 7.53
CA ASN A 334 24.15 -35.54 6.56
C ASN A 334 24.46 -36.93 5.97
N THR A 335 23.40 -37.63 5.55
CA THR A 335 23.43 -39.03 5.08
C THR A 335 23.51 -39.15 3.57
N VAL A 336 23.00 -38.15 2.86
CA VAL A 336 23.13 -38.04 1.41
C VAL A 336 24.44 -37.32 1.13
N LYS A 337 25.24 -37.84 0.20
CA LYS A 337 26.48 -37.16 -0.21
C LYS A 337 26.18 -36.24 -1.37
N GLU A 338 26.21 -34.95 -1.11
CA GLU A 338 25.71 -33.93 -2.00
C GLU A 338 26.83 -33.23 -2.79
N GLU A 339 26.45 -32.41 -3.78
CA GLU A 339 27.40 -31.52 -4.45
C GLU A 339 27.73 -30.31 -3.57
N ASN A 340 26.72 -29.80 -2.85
CA ASN A 340 26.83 -28.75 -1.86
C ASN A 340 26.17 -29.22 -0.57
N GLU A 341 26.90 -29.19 0.54
CA GLU A 341 26.39 -29.61 1.86
C GLU A 341 25.93 -28.40 2.70
N GLU A 342 26.12 -27.19 2.21
CA GLU A 342 25.90 -25.94 2.96
C GLU A 342 24.55 -25.28 2.69
N ASN A 343 23.79 -25.77 1.70
CA ASN A 343 22.48 -25.26 1.28
C ASN A 343 21.28 -26.06 1.83
N ASN A 344 21.52 -26.88 2.85
CA ASN A 344 20.53 -27.74 3.48
C ASN A 344 19.71 -27.07 4.58
N ILE A 345 19.84 -25.75 4.79
CA ILE A 345 19.09 -25.03 5.81
C ILE A 345 18.34 -23.88 5.15
N MET A 346 17.02 -23.86 5.36
CA MET A 346 16.19 -22.74 4.95
C MET A 346 15.38 -22.16 6.11
N THR A 347 15.20 -20.85 6.11
CA THR A 347 14.44 -20.13 7.15
C THR A 347 13.33 -19.28 6.57
N ARG A 348 12.22 -19.16 7.29
CA ARG A 348 11.16 -18.18 7.03
C ARG A 348 10.75 -17.48 8.32
N ARG A 349 10.85 -16.15 8.34
CA ARG A 349 10.34 -15.33 9.44
C ARG A 349 8.84 -15.10 9.28
N VAL A 350 8.08 -15.23 10.36
CA VAL A 350 6.62 -15.03 10.40
C VAL A 350 6.22 -14.25 11.64
N TYR A 351 5.08 -13.55 11.59
CA TYR A 351 4.49 -12.87 12.75
C TYR A 351 3.23 -13.58 13.24
N VAL A 352 3.21 -13.93 14.53
CA VAL A 352 2.05 -14.44 15.27
C VAL A 352 1.48 -13.30 16.10
N MET A 353 0.17 -13.07 16.01
CA MET A 353 -0.52 -12.06 16.81
C MET A 353 -0.34 -12.33 18.31
N THR A 354 -0.16 -11.26 19.07
CA THR A 354 -0.16 -11.28 20.54
C THR A 354 -1.57 -11.51 21.09
N LEU A 355 -1.67 -11.93 22.35
CA LEU A 355 -2.96 -11.95 23.07
C LEU A 355 -3.48 -10.51 23.20
N PRO A 356 -4.78 -10.29 23.45
CA PRO A 356 -5.22 -8.94 23.83
C PRO A 356 -4.53 -8.55 25.15
N ASP A 357 -4.22 -7.27 25.31
CA ASP A 357 -3.51 -6.72 26.47
C ASP A 357 -4.22 -5.44 26.90
N LEU A 358 -5.15 -5.53 27.84
CA LEU A 358 -5.85 -4.34 28.31
C LEU A 358 -4.86 -3.48 29.07
N GLU A 359 -4.98 -2.17 28.93
CA GLU A 359 -4.11 -1.23 29.64
C GLU A 359 -4.91 0.01 30.01
N LEU A 360 -4.76 0.47 31.25
CA LEU A 360 -5.18 1.80 31.66
C LEU A 360 -3.92 2.65 31.87
N LYS A 361 -3.95 3.85 31.30
CA LYS A 361 -2.84 4.82 31.37
C LYS A 361 -3.20 5.92 32.36
N GLU A 362 -2.24 6.80 32.62
CA GLU A 362 -2.54 8.07 33.30
C GLU A 362 -3.65 8.80 32.51
N ASP A 363 -4.64 9.32 33.23
CA ASP A 363 -5.84 9.97 32.70
C ASP A 363 -6.79 9.05 31.89
N SER A 364 -6.65 7.72 31.98
CA SER A 364 -7.65 6.79 31.45
C SER A 364 -9.00 6.98 32.12
N LEU A 365 -9.03 7.31 33.41
CA LEU A 365 -10.24 7.58 34.17
C LEU A 365 -10.51 9.09 34.29
N THR A 366 -11.53 9.57 33.57
CA THR A 366 -11.98 10.97 33.64
C THR A 366 -13.45 11.07 34.02
N PHE A 367 -13.86 12.26 34.47
CA PHE A 367 -15.27 12.55 34.78
C PHE A 367 -15.76 13.70 33.94
N GLN A 368 -17.01 13.62 33.51
CA GLN A 368 -17.62 14.63 32.66
C GLN A 368 -19.03 14.97 33.16
N GLN A 369 -19.34 16.26 33.21
CA GLN A 369 -20.70 16.74 33.38
C GLN A 369 -21.12 17.42 32.08
N GLY A 370 -22.06 16.81 31.34
CA GLY A 370 -22.35 17.24 29.97
C GLY A 370 -21.11 17.07 29.08
N SER A 371 -20.62 18.18 28.50
CA SER A 371 -19.41 18.21 27.66
C SER A 371 -18.16 18.71 28.40
N VAL A 372 -18.27 19.02 29.70
CA VAL A 372 -17.18 19.59 30.50
C VAL A 372 -16.50 18.48 31.29
N VAL A 373 -15.16 18.41 31.24
CA VAL A 373 -14.36 17.50 32.08
C VAL A 373 -14.24 18.13 33.47
N VAL A 374 -14.63 17.38 34.49
CA VAL A 374 -14.73 17.85 35.88
C VAL A 374 -13.91 16.97 36.81
N ASN A 375 -13.43 17.54 37.92
CA ASN A 375 -12.85 16.78 39.03
C ASN A 375 -13.64 16.98 40.34
N SER A 376 -14.82 17.58 40.23
CA SER A 376 -15.74 17.79 41.33
C SER A 376 -17.20 17.78 40.89
N LEU A 377 -18.11 17.59 41.84
CA LEU A 377 -19.55 17.62 41.61
C LEU A 377 -20.31 18.07 42.87
N GLY A 378 -21.39 18.82 42.70
CA GLY A 378 -22.37 19.06 43.75
C GLY A 378 -23.16 17.81 44.13
N LEU A 379 -23.34 17.57 45.44
CA LEU A 379 -24.09 16.43 45.95
C LEU A 379 -25.52 16.39 45.38
N GLY A 380 -25.88 15.26 44.77
CA GLY A 380 -27.20 15.05 44.17
C GLY A 380 -27.25 15.27 42.66
N ASN A 381 -26.19 15.81 42.06
CA ASN A 381 -25.99 15.79 40.61
C ASN A 381 -25.45 14.43 40.16
N THR A 382 -25.54 14.16 38.85
CA THR A 382 -24.98 12.97 38.21
C THR A 382 -23.78 13.38 37.38
N VAL A 383 -22.71 12.60 37.43
CA VAL A 383 -21.51 12.76 36.60
C VAL A 383 -21.32 11.51 35.75
N THR A 384 -20.81 11.67 34.54
CA THR A 384 -20.43 10.56 33.67
C THR A 384 -18.96 10.23 33.92
N ILE A 385 -18.69 9.00 34.36
CA ILE A 385 -17.35 8.43 34.36
C ILE A 385 -17.04 8.02 32.91
N ASN A 386 -15.97 8.55 32.35
CA ASN A 386 -15.45 8.17 31.05
C ASN A 386 -14.13 7.42 31.25
N LEU A 387 -14.14 6.12 30.97
CA LEU A 387 -12.99 5.23 31.09
C LEU A 387 -12.45 4.90 29.70
N THR A 388 -11.23 5.36 29.42
CA THR A 388 -10.48 5.02 28.21
C THR A 388 -9.67 3.76 28.45
N VAL A 389 -10.02 2.68 27.75
CA VAL A 389 -9.33 1.39 27.82
C VAL A 389 -8.49 1.20 26.56
N TYR A 390 -7.19 0.98 26.72
CA TYR A 390 -6.29 0.65 25.62
C TYR A 390 -6.16 -0.85 25.47
N ASN A 391 -5.80 -1.30 24.28
CA ASN A 391 -5.38 -2.68 24.02
C ASN A 391 -3.99 -2.65 23.36
N ALA A 392 -2.94 -2.98 24.11
CA ALA A 392 -1.57 -2.99 23.59
C ALA A 392 -1.28 -4.21 22.70
N GLY A 393 -2.09 -5.27 22.83
CA GLY A 393 -2.03 -6.49 22.05
C GLY A 393 -2.64 -6.37 20.64
N ASP A 394 -2.31 -7.29 19.74
CA ASP A 394 -2.78 -7.27 18.35
C ASP A 394 -4.19 -7.88 18.21
N THR A 395 -4.59 -8.76 19.12
CA THR A 395 -5.89 -9.42 19.07
C THR A 395 -6.97 -8.52 19.71
N PRO A 396 -8.11 -8.28 19.04
CA PRO A 396 -9.20 -7.51 19.62
C PRO A 396 -9.74 -8.13 20.92
N ALA A 397 -10.02 -7.29 21.91
CA ALA A 397 -10.58 -7.70 23.19
C ALA A 397 -12.11 -7.51 23.18
N THR A 398 -12.86 -8.56 23.49
CA THR A 398 -14.34 -8.50 23.64
C THR A 398 -14.75 -9.03 25.00
N GLY A 399 -15.84 -8.50 25.57
CA GLY A 399 -16.25 -8.89 26.91
C GLY A 399 -15.24 -8.40 27.96
N VAL A 400 -15.13 -7.09 28.13
CA VAL A 400 -14.27 -6.48 29.16
C VAL A 400 -15.11 -6.30 30.43
N LYS A 401 -14.70 -6.92 31.53
CA LYS A 401 -15.31 -6.69 32.84
C LYS A 401 -14.75 -5.39 33.41
N VAL A 402 -15.62 -4.45 33.70
CA VAL A 402 -15.26 -3.14 34.28
C VAL A 402 -15.77 -3.09 35.72
N THR A 403 -14.88 -2.76 36.65
CA THR A 403 -15.17 -2.57 38.06
C THR A 403 -14.76 -1.16 38.46
N LEU A 404 -15.73 -0.34 38.90
CA LEU A 404 -15.53 1.03 39.37
C LEU A 404 -15.73 1.06 40.88
N THR A 405 -14.75 1.56 41.63
CA THR A 405 -14.76 1.55 43.10
C THR A 405 -14.33 2.86 43.70
N ILE A 406 -14.72 3.08 44.96
CA ILE A 406 -14.15 4.09 45.84
C ILE A 406 -13.18 3.35 46.77
N GLY A 407 -11.91 3.71 46.73
CA GLY A 407 -10.81 2.97 47.36
C GLY A 407 -10.27 1.84 46.46
N ASP A 408 -9.04 1.42 46.78
CA ASP A 408 -8.24 0.50 45.99
C ASP A 408 -8.81 -0.93 46.06
N PRO A 409 -9.32 -1.49 44.95
CA PRO A 409 -9.95 -2.82 44.92
C PRO A 409 -8.95 -3.98 44.88
N VAL A 410 -7.66 -3.71 44.64
CA VAL A 410 -6.62 -4.74 44.47
C VAL A 410 -5.83 -4.95 45.76
N HIS A 411 -5.48 -3.85 46.44
CA HIS A 411 -4.59 -3.90 47.59
C HIS A 411 -5.31 -3.84 48.95
N THR A 412 -6.61 -3.51 48.98
CA THR A 412 -7.37 -3.34 50.21
C THR A 412 -8.70 -4.09 50.19
N GLU A 413 -9.22 -4.47 51.35
CA GLU A 413 -10.57 -5.05 51.48
C GLU A 413 -11.64 -3.97 51.78
N ASP A 414 -11.23 -2.74 52.09
CA ASP A 414 -12.10 -1.63 52.49
C ASP A 414 -12.39 -0.69 51.31
N TYR A 415 -13.08 -1.19 50.28
CA TYR A 415 -13.54 -0.39 49.13
C TYR A 415 -15.06 -0.48 48.94
N GLU A 416 -15.65 0.56 48.34
CA GLU A 416 -17.08 0.61 47.98
C GLU A 416 -17.24 0.45 46.46
N VAL A 417 -18.15 -0.42 46.02
CA VAL A 417 -18.40 -0.63 44.58
C VAL A 417 -19.38 0.41 44.07
N ILE A 418 -18.93 1.24 43.12
CA ILE A 418 -19.78 2.13 42.32
C ILE A 418 -20.56 1.30 41.30
N ALA A 419 -19.83 0.50 40.52
CA ALA A 419 -20.40 -0.34 39.47
C ALA A 419 -19.52 -1.56 39.17
N SER A 420 -20.12 -2.65 38.71
CA SER A 420 -19.41 -3.82 38.19
C SER A 420 -20.26 -4.46 37.10
N PHE A 421 -19.76 -4.47 35.85
CA PHE A 421 -20.50 -5.01 34.70
C PHE A 421 -19.55 -5.54 33.62
N VAL A 422 -20.07 -6.36 32.70
CA VAL A 422 -19.33 -6.81 31.51
C VAL A 422 -19.75 -5.93 30.34
N TRP A 423 -18.80 -5.18 29.80
CA TRP A 423 -18.98 -4.37 28.61
C TRP A 423 -18.92 -5.25 27.36
N THR A 424 -19.95 -5.15 26.51
CA THR A 424 -20.13 -6.01 25.33
C THR A 424 -19.52 -5.43 24.06
N GLY A 425 -18.88 -4.26 24.13
CA GLY A 425 -18.16 -3.70 23.01
C GLY A 425 -16.82 -4.40 22.76
N GLU A 426 -16.07 -3.88 21.81
CA GLU A 426 -14.75 -4.36 21.41
C GLU A 426 -13.71 -3.26 21.62
N VAL A 427 -12.57 -3.62 22.19
CA VAL A 427 -11.35 -2.79 22.16
C VAL A 427 -10.47 -3.33 21.02
N PRO A 428 -10.34 -2.62 19.89
CA PRO A 428 -9.53 -3.08 18.76
C PRO A 428 -8.08 -3.36 19.18
N GLY A 429 -7.44 -4.34 18.55
CA GLY A 429 -6.01 -4.60 18.76
C GLY A 429 -5.16 -3.37 18.40
N ARG A 430 -4.20 -3.01 19.25
CA ARG A 430 -3.43 -1.75 19.20
C ARG A 430 -4.29 -0.48 19.19
N GLY A 431 -5.51 -0.56 19.71
CA GLY A 431 -6.49 0.51 19.72
C GLY A 431 -6.94 0.90 21.12
N MET A 432 -8.03 1.67 21.19
CA MET A 432 -8.67 2.06 22.44
C MET A 432 -10.20 2.12 22.29
N ALA A 433 -10.90 2.07 23.41
CA ALA A 433 -12.34 2.29 23.48
C ALA A 433 -12.71 3.10 24.73
N ASN A 434 -13.75 3.93 24.60
CA ASN A 434 -14.30 4.71 25.70
C ASN A 434 -15.54 4.03 26.28
N ILE A 435 -15.54 3.80 27.59
CA ILE A 435 -16.63 3.19 28.33
C ILE A 435 -17.24 4.24 29.26
N LEU A 436 -18.52 4.54 29.05
CA LEU A 436 -19.23 5.58 29.79
C LEU A 436 -20.13 4.96 30.88
N TYR A 437 -20.09 5.52 32.08
CA TYR A 437 -20.96 5.13 33.19
C TYR A 437 -21.48 6.35 33.96
N ASN A 438 -22.81 6.48 34.10
CA ASN A 438 -23.41 7.57 34.87
C ASN A 438 -23.41 7.25 36.37
N TRP A 439 -22.67 8.02 37.15
CA TRP A 439 -22.56 7.88 38.60
C TRP A 439 -23.22 9.05 39.33
N LYS A 440 -23.96 8.73 40.41
CA LYS A 440 -24.56 9.69 41.31
C LYS A 440 -24.05 9.45 42.74
N PRO A 441 -23.10 10.27 43.24
CA PRO A 441 -22.56 10.11 44.58
C PRO A 441 -23.62 10.22 45.68
N SER A 442 -23.48 9.41 46.73
CA SER A 442 -24.46 9.30 47.83
C SER A 442 -24.18 10.23 49.01
N SER A 443 -22.93 10.68 49.16
CA SER A 443 -22.50 11.56 50.25
C SER A 443 -21.45 12.58 49.80
N ARG A 444 -21.23 13.62 50.60
CA ARG A 444 -20.16 14.60 50.38
C ARG A 444 -18.82 14.04 50.84
N GLY A 445 -17.73 14.42 50.19
CA GLY A 445 -16.40 13.99 50.58
C GLY A 445 -15.38 14.03 49.45
N HIS A 446 -14.17 13.63 49.79
CA HIS A 446 -13.09 13.38 48.84
C HIS A 446 -13.05 11.88 48.54
N TYR A 447 -13.22 11.52 47.28
CA TYR A 447 -13.20 10.14 46.82
C TYR A 447 -11.92 9.88 46.03
N GLU A 448 -11.29 8.75 46.30
CA GLU A 448 -10.30 8.17 45.41
C GLU A 448 -11.01 7.09 44.62
N VAL A 449 -11.24 7.34 43.33
CA VAL A 449 -12.02 6.47 42.46
C VAL A 449 -11.05 5.63 41.64
N PHE A 450 -11.26 4.32 41.64
CA PHE A 450 -10.47 3.37 40.87
C PHE A 450 -11.32 2.78 39.75
N ALA A 451 -10.68 2.52 38.62
CA ALA A 451 -11.19 1.71 37.55
C ALA A 451 -10.28 0.50 37.36
N LEU A 452 -10.86 -0.69 37.41
CA LEU A 452 -10.20 -1.95 37.12
C LEU A 452 -10.89 -2.60 35.92
N VAL A 453 -10.11 -2.94 34.90
CA VAL A 453 -10.58 -3.71 33.74
C VAL A 453 -10.01 -5.13 33.79
N GLU A 454 -10.83 -6.12 33.44
CA GLU A 454 -10.40 -7.52 33.44
C GLU A 454 -11.00 -8.26 32.23
N PRO A 455 -10.32 -9.26 31.69
CA PRO A 455 -10.87 -10.11 30.64
C PRO A 455 -12.04 -10.98 31.11
N HIS A 456 -13.12 -11.06 30.34
CA HIS A 456 -14.24 -11.97 30.60
C HIS A 456 -14.16 -13.23 29.74
N SER A 457 -13.60 -14.31 30.30
CA SER A 457 -13.47 -15.65 29.65
C SER A 457 -12.31 -15.81 28.66
N TRP A 458 -11.30 -14.96 28.75
CA TRP A 458 -10.04 -15.07 28.02
C TRP A 458 -8.87 -14.64 28.90
N THR A 459 -7.64 -14.78 28.40
CA THR A 459 -6.40 -14.42 29.10
C THR A 459 -5.73 -13.28 28.36
N GLU A 460 -5.29 -12.27 29.08
CA GLU A 460 -4.51 -11.17 28.54
C GLU A 460 -3.00 -11.40 28.66
N GLU A 461 -2.21 -10.52 28.04
CA GLU A 461 -0.75 -10.62 28.03
C GLU A 461 -0.11 -10.12 29.34
N ASP A 462 -0.44 -8.90 29.77
CA ASP A 462 0.01 -8.34 31.04
C ASP A 462 -1.21 -7.93 31.89
N PRO A 463 -1.55 -8.65 32.97
CA PRO A 463 -2.69 -8.31 33.81
C PRO A 463 -2.39 -7.18 34.81
N ASP A 464 -1.14 -6.74 34.96
CA ASP A 464 -0.71 -5.85 36.05
C ASP A 464 -0.87 -4.35 35.72
N ASN A 465 -1.25 -4.00 34.49
CA ASN A 465 -1.42 -2.63 33.95
C ASN A 465 -2.91 -2.21 33.80
N ASN A 466 -3.81 -2.93 34.47
CA ASN A 466 -5.26 -2.83 34.29
C ASN A 466 -6.00 -1.94 35.30
N LEU A 467 -5.26 -1.18 36.10
CA LEU A 467 -5.77 -0.36 37.19
C LEU A 467 -5.35 1.09 36.99
N ASP A 468 -6.32 1.99 37.00
CA ASP A 468 -6.09 3.43 37.05
C ASP A 468 -6.96 4.05 38.16
N SER A 469 -6.52 5.18 38.68
CA SER A 469 -7.18 5.87 39.78
C SER A 469 -7.03 7.37 39.69
N THR A 470 -8.05 8.09 40.13
CA THR A 470 -7.99 9.54 40.26
C THR A 470 -8.89 10.02 41.38
N THR A 471 -8.67 11.25 41.84
CA THR A 471 -9.44 11.82 42.93
C THR A 471 -10.62 12.65 42.44
N PHE A 472 -11.75 12.54 43.13
CA PHE A 472 -12.98 13.25 42.79
C PHE A 472 -13.63 13.85 44.02
N TRP A 473 -13.98 15.13 43.97
CA TRP A 473 -14.58 15.85 45.10
C TRP A 473 -16.09 15.95 44.97
N VAL A 474 -16.82 15.69 46.06
CA VAL A 474 -18.26 15.93 46.12
C VAL A 474 -18.58 16.92 47.22
N TYR A 475 -19.13 18.06 46.81
CA TYR A 475 -19.33 19.23 47.65
C TYR A 475 -20.80 19.40 48.06
N GLY A 476 -21.03 20.06 49.19
CA GLY A 476 -22.29 20.73 49.46
C GLY A 476 -22.38 22.06 48.70
N ILE A 477 -23.58 22.60 48.55
CA ILE A 477 -23.77 23.92 47.89
C ILE A 477 -23.09 25.04 48.68
N GLU A 478 -22.84 24.83 49.97
CA GLU A 478 -22.13 25.75 50.84
C GLU A 478 -20.61 25.79 50.63
N ASP A 479 -20.03 24.78 49.97
CA ASP A 479 -18.57 24.58 49.87
C ASP A 479 -17.98 25.14 48.57
N VAL A 480 -18.81 25.50 47.59
CA VAL A 480 -18.43 25.99 46.27
C VAL A 480 -19.40 27.08 45.78
N PRO A 481 -19.02 27.87 44.76
CA PRO A 481 -19.96 28.71 44.02
C PRO A 481 -21.00 27.89 43.25
N GLU A 482 -22.12 28.51 42.90
CA GLU A 482 -23.14 27.97 41.99
C GLU A 482 -23.71 29.14 41.20
N LEU A 483 -23.31 29.29 39.94
CA LEU A 483 -23.54 30.49 39.17
C LEU A 483 -24.73 30.32 38.22
N TYR A 484 -25.56 31.35 38.18
CA TYR A 484 -26.70 31.43 37.29
C TYR A 484 -26.71 32.75 36.54
N ALA A 485 -27.04 32.71 35.25
CA ALA A 485 -27.60 33.86 34.56
C ALA A 485 -29.13 33.88 34.75
N ARG A 486 -29.68 35.00 35.22
CA ARG A 486 -31.11 35.23 35.44
C ARG A 486 -31.56 36.58 34.91
N ASN A 487 -32.85 36.70 34.62
CA ASN A 487 -33.52 37.96 34.33
C ASN A 487 -32.80 38.81 33.26
N LEU A 488 -32.75 38.30 32.02
CA LEU A 488 -32.31 39.09 30.88
C LEU A 488 -33.42 40.05 30.45
N THR A 489 -33.10 41.34 30.40
CA THR A 489 -34.01 42.39 29.93
C THR A 489 -33.33 43.27 28.89
N LEU A 490 -34.11 43.76 27.93
CA LEU A 490 -33.64 44.57 26.81
C LEU A 490 -34.32 45.94 26.86
N VAL A 491 -33.53 47.01 26.79
CA VAL A 491 -34.02 48.40 26.79
C VAL A 491 -33.46 49.15 25.59
N TYR A 492 -34.33 49.62 24.69
CA TYR A 492 -33.91 50.39 23.50
C TYR A 492 -33.32 51.77 23.87
N THR A 493 -32.20 52.14 23.24
CA THR A 493 -31.48 53.41 23.45
C THR A 493 -31.39 54.16 22.11
N PRO A 494 -31.83 55.44 21.96
CA PRO A 494 -31.79 56.50 22.96
C PRO A 494 -33.13 57.22 23.23
N VAL A 495 -34.26 56.55 23.44
CA VAL A 495 -35.48 57.24 23.94
C VAL A 495 -36.29 56.32 24.85
N LYS A 496 -36.73 56.87 26.00
CA LYS A 496 -37.79 56.32 26.87
C LYS A 496 -39.10 56.12 26.10
N GLN A 497 -39.20 55.04 25.34
CA GLN A 497 -40.44 54.31 25.20
C GLN A 497 -40.19 52.92 25.77
N LEU A 498 -40.94 52.57 26.80
CA LEU A 498 -41.21 51.17 27.10
C LEU A 498 -41.90 50.66 25.83
N MET A 499 -41.19 49.90 24.98
CA MET A 499 -41.90 49.02 24.06
C MET A 499 -42.71 48.08 24.97
N GLU A 500 -44.04 48.14 24.88
CA GLU A 500 -44.89 47.20 25.61
C GLU A 500 -44.58 45.77 25.10
N GLU A 501 -44.70 44.78 25.97
CA GLU A 501 -44.44 43.37 25.64
C GLU A 501 -45.11 42.97 24.31
N GLY A 502 -44.31 42.67 23.27
CA GLY A 502 -44.79 42.13 22.00
C GLY A 502 -44.54 43.00 20.76
N GLU A 503 -43.94 44.18 20.86
CA GLU A 503 -43.42 44.91 19.69
C GLU A 503 -42.01 44.40 19.33
N GLY A 504 -41.82 43.88 18.11
CA GLY A 504 -40.55 43.27 17.67
C GLY A 504 -39.36 44.22 17.68
N LEU A 505 -38.15 43.67 17.84
CA LEU A 505 -36.90 44.44 17.90
C LEU A 505 -36.53 44.95 16.50
N ILE A 506 -36.22 46.23 16.33
CA ILE A 506 -35.82 46.77 15.02
C ILE A 506 -34.34 46.46 14.68
N THR A 507 -34.09 46.06 13.42
CA THR A 507 -32.74 45.84 12.84
C THR A 507 -31.84 47.07 13.03
N GLY A 508 -30.58 46.88 13.43
CA GLY A 508 -29.61 47.95 13.68
C GLY A 508 -29.96 48.85 14.87
N GLY A 509 -30.87 48.41 15.74
CA GLY A 509 -31.21 49.08 16.99
C GLY A 509 -30.18 48.76 18.08
N ASN A 510 -29.77 49.77 18.85
CA ASN A 510 -28.89 49.59 20.00
C ASN A 510 -29.71 49.38 21.29
N TYR A 511 -29.64 48.18 21.83
CA TYR A 511 -30.31 47.78 23.06
C TYR A 511 -29.31 47.72 24.21
N THR A 512 -29.69 48.30 25.33
CA THR A 512 -29.02 48.02 26.61
C THR A 512 -29.55 46.69 27.12
N VAL A 513 -28.65 45.74 27.33
CA VAL A 513 -28.95 44.42 27.88
C VAL A 513 -28.63 44.49 29.37
N GLU A 514 -29.61 44.19 30.22
CA GLU A 514 -29.38 43.99 31.66
C GLU A 514 -29.60 42.52 32.00
N VAL A 515 -28.60 41.89 32.60
CA VAL A 515 -28.66 40.50 33.08
C VAL A 515 -28.25 40.44 34.54
N THR A 516 -28.95 39.63 35.34
CA THR A 516 -28.57 39.38 36.73
C THR A 516 -27.77 38.08 36.81
N VAL A 517 -26.53 38.16 37.26
CA VAL A 517 -25.71 36.99 37.56
C VAL A 517 -25.82 36.72 39.06
N GLU A 518 -26.24 35.52 39.43
CA GLU A 518 -26.46 35.10 40.81
C GLU A 518 -25.49 33.98 41.17
N ASN A 519 -24.82 34.10 42.32
CA ASN A 519 -24.12 33.01 42.97
C ASN A 519 -24.99 32.47 44.11
N ALA A 520 -25.63 31.33 43.90
CA ALA A 520 -26.44 30.65 44.91
C ALA A 520 -25.60 29.79 45.88
N GLY A 521 -24.31 29.64 45.59
CA GLY A 521 -23.35 28.89 46.40
C GLY A 521 -22.97 29.61 47.69
N GLY A 522 -22.28 28.90 48.59
CA GLY A 522 -21.79 29.45 49.85
C GLY A 522 -20.45 30.16 49.76
N VAL A 523 -19.67 29.89 48.70
CA VAL A 523 -18.33 30.45 48.48
C VAL A 523 -18.37 31.52 47.40
N ALA A 524 -17.52 32.54 47.52
CA ALA A 524 -17.39 33.58 46.51
C ALA A 524 -16.70 33.04 45.24
N ALA A 525 -17.20 33.43 44.07
CA ALA A 525 -16.52 33.20 42.79
C ALA A 525 -15.67 34.43 42.45
N GLY A 526 -14.41 34.24 42.06
CA GLY A 526 -13.49 35.31 41.71
C GLY A 526 -13.27 35.40 40.19
N ASN A 527 -12.91 36.60 39.72
CA ASN A 527 -12.43 36.83 38.34
C ASN A 527 -13.36 36.26 37.25
N LEU A 528 -14.66 36.35 37.45
CA LEU A 528 -15.67 35.71 36.64
C LEU A 528 -15.85 36.45 35.31
N THR A 529 -15.73 35.71 34.21
CA THR A 529 -16.08 36.18 32.86
C THR A 529 -17.53 35.84 32.56
N VAL A 530 -18.28 36.81 32.03
CA VAL A 530 -19.65 36.61 31.56
C VAL A 530 -19.72 37.09 30.12
N LEU A 531 -20.21 36.23 29.23
CA LEU A 531 -20.35 36.53 27.80
C LEU A 531 -21.81 36.68 27.42
N LEU A 532 -22.09 37.69 26.61
CA LEU A 532 -23.29 37.75 25.80
C LEU A 532 -22.92 37.29 24.39
N LEU A 533 -23.58 36.24 23.95
CA LEU A 533 -23.46 35.68 22.62
C LEU A 533 -24.75 35.94 21.84
N SER A 534 -24.61 36.22 20.56
CA SER A 534 -25.71 36.31 19.60
C SER A 534 -25.58 35.17 18.61
N GLU A 535 -26.64 34.38 18.45
CA GLU A 535 -26.71 33.27 17.52
C GLU A 535 -27.84 33.55 16.51
N THR A 536 -27.47 33.89 15.28
CA THR A 536 -28.39 34.18 14.16
C THR A 536 -28.63 32.96 13.27
N SER A 537 -27.70 32.00 13.30
CA SER A 537 -27.76 30.72 12.59
C SER A 537 -27.40 29.61 13.58
N PRO A 538 -28.04 28.42 13.52
CA PRO A 538 -27.73 27.33 14.44
C PRO A 538 -26.24 26.95 14.42
N GLY A 539 -25.59 27.04 15.58
CA GLY A 539 -24.17 26.74 15.77
C GLY A 539 -23.21 27.94 15.57
N GLU A 540 -23.68 29.05 15.02
CA GLU A 540 -22.85 30.22 14.75
C GLU A 540 -23.04 31.29 15.85
N ARG A 541 -22.16 31.25 16.85
CA ARG A 541 -22.24 32.13 18.02
C ARG A 541 -21.20 33.25 17.93
N GLN A 542 -21.66 34.49 17.98
CA GLN A 542 -20.79 35.66 18.03
C GLN A 542 -20.79 36.29 19.42
N VAL A 543 -19.61 36.56 19.98
CA VAL A 543 -19.48 37.33 21.23
C VAL A 543 -19.80 38.79 20.94
N VAL A 544 -20.96 39.25 21.41
CA VAL A 544 -21.41 40.64 21.21
C VAL A 544 -21.08 41.53 22.41
N TRP A 545 -20.90 40.96 23.60
CA TRP A 545 -20.48 41.70 24.78
C TRP A 545 -19.75 40.81 25.80
N ARG A 546 -18.84 41.41 26.59
CA ARG A 546 -18.10 40.74 27.66
C ARG A 546 -18.15 41.58 28.93
N TRP A 547 -18.52 40.95 30.04
CA TRP A 547 -18.38 41.51 31.38
C TRP A 547 -17.31 40.77 32.18
N TYR A 548 -16.73 41.49 33.13
CA TYR A 548 -15.78 40.96 34.09
C TYR A 548 -16.26 41.30 35.50
N VAL A 549 -16.35 40.31 36.36
CA VAL A 549 -16.75 40.45 37.76
C VAL A 549 -15.59 39.99 38.63
N GLU A 550 -14.91 40.94 39.28
CA GLU A 550 -13.73 40.66 40.11
C GLU A 550 -14.02 39.66 41.24
N GLU A 551 -15.17 39.82 41.90
CA GLU A 551 -15.61 38.93 42.97
C GLU A 551 -17.13 38.97 43.08
N LEU A 552 -17.76 37.79 43.13
CA LEU A 552 -19.18 37.60 43.39
C LEU A 552 -19.35 36.77 44.66
N PRO A 553 -19.61 37.40 45.82
CA PRO A 553 -19.79 36.70 47.09
C PRO A 553 -20.85 35.60 47.02
N GLY A 554 -20.69 34.57 47.85
CA GLY A 554 -21.71 33.52 47.99
C GLY A 554 -23.06 34.09 48.42
N SER A 555 -24.15 33.48 47.93
CA SER A 555 -25.54 33.90 48.18
C SER A 555 -25.82 35.37 47.81
N SER A 556 -25.17 35.86 46.76
CA SER A 556 -25.32 37.23 46.27
C SER A 556 -25.57 37.27 44.77
N ASN A 557 -25.95 38.43 44.26
CA ASN A 557 -26.12 38.66 42.83
C ASN A 557 -25.60 40.03 42.41
N VAL A 558 -25.31 40.16 41.13
CA VAL A 558 -24.89 41.40 40.49
C VAL A 558 -25.68 41.58 39.19
N THR A 559 -26.16 42.80 38.95
CA THR A 559 -26.78 43.16 37.66
C THR A 559 -25.72 43.78 36.78
N LEU A 560 -25.52 43.18 35.61
CA LEU A 560 -24.58 43.60 34.59
C LEU A 560 -25.34 44.27 33.46
N SER A 561 -24.91 45.47 33.06
CA SER A 561 -25.47 46.20 31.93
C SER A 561 -24.46 46.23 30.80
N GLY A 562 -24.89 45.94 29.58
CA GLY A 562 -24.06 45.95 28.36
C GLY A 562 -24.87 46.43 27.16
N PHE A 563 -24.26 46.40 25.99
CA PHE A 563 -24.90 46.84 24.75
C PHE A 563 -24.95 45.70 23.74
N TRP A 564 -26.03 45.64 22.98
CA TRP A 564 -26.20 44.73 21.86
C TRP A 564 -26.87 45.48 20.72
N GLU A 565 -26.30 45.36 19.52
CA GLU A 565 -26.89 45.86 18.29
C GLU A 565 -27.67 44.72 17.63
N ALA A 566 -28.96 44.94 17.35
CA ALA A 566 -29.77 43.91 16.71
C ALA A 566 -29.27 43.65 15.27
N PRO A 567 -29.00 42.38 14.91
CA PRO A 567 -28.51 42.00 13.59
C PRO A 567 -29.60 42.15 12.51
N GLU A 568 -29.42 41.51 11.35
CA GLU A 568 -30.41 41.50 10.26
C GLU A 568 -31.77 40.90 10.69
N GLU A 569 -32.78 41.05 9.83
CA GLU A 569 -34.13 40.56 10.11
C GLU A 569 -34.15 39.03 10.27
N GLY A 570 -34.89 38.54 11.27
CA GLY A 570 -34.98 37.10 11.54
C GLY A 570 -35.07 36.76 13.02
N GLU A 571 -35.01 35.46 13.30
CA GLU A 571 -34.91 34.94 14.66
C GLU A 571 -33.45 35.01 15.11
N VAL A 572 -33.23 35.58 16.30
CA VAL A 572 -31.91 35.62 16.95
C VAL A 572 -32.03 35.06 18.35
N GLN A 573 -31.07 34.23 18.75
CA GLN A 573 -30.96 33.74 20.11
C GLN A 573 -29.85 34.50 20.83
N LEU A 574 -30.20 35.18 21.93
CA LEU A 574 -29.21 35.70 22.87
C LEU A 574 -28.91 34.64 23.92
N ILE A 575 -27.62 34.40 24.15
CA ILE A 575 -27.12 33.44 25.12
C ILE A 575 -26.21 34.20 26.09
N VAL A 576 -26.54 34.16 27.38
CA VAL A 576 -25.64 34.59 28.44
C VAL A 576 -24.97 33.35 29.01
N SER A 577 -23.65 33.28 28.92
CA SER A 577 -22.84 32.23 29.51
C SER A 577 -21.97 32.83 30.61
N VAL A 578 -22.14 32.31 31.81
CA VAL A 578 -21.36 32.66 32.99
C VAL A 578 -20.26 31.61 33.15
N ASP A 579 -19.03 32.04 33.46
CA ASP A 579 -17.84 31.19 33.52
C ASP A 579 -17.63 30.25 32.31
N PRO A 580 -17.63 30.77 31.07
CA PRO A 580 -17.48 29.94 29.88
C PRO A 580 -16.11 29.21 29.79
N GLU A 581 -15.13 29.67 30.56
CA GLU A 581 -13.78 29.09 30.63
C GLU A 581 -13.67 28.02 31.73
N ASN A 582 -14.76 27.78 32.50
CA ASN A 582 -14.81 26.86 33.64
C ASN A 582 -13.64 27.09 34.62
N ALA A 583 -13.35 28.36 34.89
CA ALA A 583 -12.23 28.77 35.73
C ALA A 583 -12.53 28.60 37.22
N GLU A 584 -13.81 28.68 37.59
CA GLU A 584 -14.32 28.40 38.93
C GLU A 584 -14.95 27.02 38.96
N LYS A 585 -14.79 26.30 40.07
CA LYS A 585 -15.44 25.00 40.25
C LYS A 585 -16.83 25.20 40.81
N GLU A 586 -17.85 24.92 40.03
CA GLU A 586 -19.23 25.13 40.44
C GLU A 586 -19.84 23.87 41.08
N PHE A 587 -20.95 24.05 41.81
CA PHE A 587 -21.75 22.92 42.28
C PHE A 587 -22.38 22.14 41.10
N ASN A 588 -22.65 22.81 39.98
CA ASN A 588 -23.06 22.22 38.72
C ASN A 588 -22.46 23.03 37.55
N GLU A 589 -21.62 22.41 36.73
CA GLU A 589 -20.86 23.11 35.68
C GLU A 589 -21.69 23.36 34.40
N ILE A 590 -22.94 22.86 34.33
CA ILE A 590 -23.72 22.87 33.08
C ILE A 590 -25.00 23.70 33.14
N ASN A 591 -25.24 24.46 34.21
CA ASN A 591 -26.48 25.22 34.43
C ASN A 591 -26.26 26.74 34.57
N ASN A 592 -25.08 27.23 34.19
CA ASN A 592 -24.66 28.63 34.24
C ASN A 592 -24.99 29.43 32.97
N THR A 593 -25.78 28.86 32.04
CA THR A 593 -26.17 29.49 30.77
C THR A 593 -27.67 29.81 30.71
N LEU A 594 -28.00 31.03 30.25
CA LEU A 594 -29.37 31.49 29.99
C LEU A 594 -29.54 31.80 28.51
N GLN A 595 -30.61 31.29 27.89
CA GLN A 595 -30.91 31.53 26.48
C GLN A 595 -32.26 32.24 26.33
N THR A 596 -32.38 33.13 25.36
CA THR A 596 -33.63 33.83 25.02
C THR A 596 -33.74 34.01 23.52
N ASN A 597 -34.84 33.53 22.94
CA ASN A 597 -35.13 33.70 21.52
C ASN A 597 -35.88 35.02 21.31
N LEU A 598 -35.49 35.77 20.28
CA LEU A 598 -36.00 37.09 19.95
C LEU A 598 -36.24 37.17 18.45
N THR A 599 -37.23 37.97 18.05
CA THR A 599 -37.50 38.26 16.63
C THR A 599 -37.08 39.69 16.31
N VAL A 600 -36.17 39.83 15.35
CA VAL A 600 -35.75 41.11 14.77
C VAL A 600 -36.57 41.38 13.52
N ILE A 601 -37.20 42.55 13.46
CA ILE A 601 -38.02 43.05 12.36
C ILE A 601 -37.32 44.18 11.62
N PRO A 602 -37.57 44.34 10.31
CA PRO A 602 -36.95 45.40 9.52
C PRO A 602 -37.40 46.80 9.98
N LYS A 603 -36.54 47.79 9.76
CA LYS A 603 -36.87 49.21 10.01
C LYS A 603 -38.08 49.63 9.16
N PRO A 604 -39.05 50.39 9.71
CA PRO A 604 -40.13 50.98 8.91
C PRO A 604 -39.59 52.00 7.88
N ASP A 605 -40.30 52.23 6.76
CA ASP A 605 -40.03 53.35 5.84
C ASP A 605 -41.26 54.25 5.77
N ILE A 606 -41.10 55.54 6.07
CA ILE A 606 -42.19 56.53 6.06
C ILE A 606 -41.95 57.57 4.97
N PHE A 607 -42.73 57.50 3.90
CA PHE A 607 -42.55 58.44 2.79
C PHE A 607 -43.84 59.07 2.31
N VAL A 608 -43.68 60.18 1.59
CA VAL A 608 -44.79 60.87 0.93
C VAL A 608 -45.12 60.16 -0.38
N GLU A 609 -46.03 59.18 -0.33
CA GLU A 609 -46.43 58.38 -1.49
C GLU A 609 -47.10 59.22 -2.59
N ARG A 610 -47.97 60.15 -2.20
CA ARG A 610 -48.70 61.00 -3.16
C ARG A 610 -49.13 62.32 -2.55
N TRP A 611 -49.24 63.36 -3.37
CA TRP A 611 -49.76 64.66 -2.96
C TRP A 611 -50.79 65.21 -3.95
N PHE A 612 -51.72 66.01 -3.42
CA PHE A 612 -52.75 66.69 -4.20
C PHE A 612 -52.64 68.19 -3.93
N LEU A 613 -52.28 68.93 -4.98
CA LEU A 613 -52.08 70.38 -4.93
C LEU A 613 -53.34 71.12 -5.37
N PRO A 614 -53.57 72.33 -4.86
CA PRO A 614 -54.68 73.18 -5.30
C PRO A 614 -54.43 73.69 -6.73
N GLY A 615 -55.39 73.52 -7.65
CA GLY A 615 -55.22 73.87 -9.07
C GLY A 615 -55.01 75.35 -9.36
N ILE A 616 -55.74 76.26 -8.68
CA ILE A 616 -55.53 77.72 -8.74
C ILE A 616 -55.77 78.29 -7.35
N PHE A 617 -54.77 78.91 -6.73
CA PHE A 617 -54.90 79.59 -5.44
C PHE A 617 -54.59 81.09 -5.58
N LYS A 618 -55.43 81.93 -4.98
CA LYS A 618 -55.43 83.40 -5.10
C LYS A 618 -55.10 84.01 -3.73
N GLU A 619 -54.52 85.20 -3.75
CA GLU A 619 -54.32 86.05 -2.56
C GLU A 619 -55.63 86.15 -1.74
N ASP A 620 -55.53 85.98 -0.42
CA ASP A 620 -56.63 85.97 0.55
C ASP A 620 -57.69 84.86 0.40
N LYS A 621 -57.45 83.81 -0.39
CA LYS A 621 -58.29 82.60 -0.42
C LYS A 621 -57.54 81.36 0.07
N SER A 622 -58.13 80.65 1.03
CA SER A 622 -57.57 79.41 1.57
C SER A 622 -57.51 78.32 0.51
N ALA A 623 -56.36 77.64 0.43
CA ALA A 623 -56.13 76.49 -0.41
C ALA A 623 -55.79 75.26 0.44
N GLU A 624 -56.25 74.09 -0.01
CA GLU A 624 -56.05 72.81 0.69
C GLU A 624 -54.95 72.00 0.01
N PHE A 625 -54.02 71.50 0.82
CA PHE A 625 -52.95 70.59 0.45
C PHE A 625 -53.19 69.25 1.12
N ARG A 626 -53.24 68.17 0.35
CA ARG A 626 -53.41 66.81 0.89
C ARG A 626 -52.21 65.96 0.52
N PHE A 627 -51.66 65.26 1.51
CA PHE A 627 -50.54 64.34 1.37
C PHE A 627 -50.99 62.95 1.82
N ILE A 628 -50.68 61.92 1.04
CA ILE A 628 -50.81 60.52 1.44
C ILE A 628 -49.42 60.09 1.88
N LEU A 629 -49.31 59.75 3.16
CA LEU A 629 -48.11 59.17 3.76
C LEU A 629 -48.27 57.66 3.78
N ARG A 630 -47.21 56.93 3.48
CA ARG A 630 -47.19 55.47 3.51
C ARG A 630 -46.14 55.00 4.51
N ASN A 631 -46.51 53.99 5.29
CA ASN A 631 -45.59 53.19 6.10
C ASN A 631 -45.47 51.82 5.41
N THR A 632 -44.28 51.40 5.00
CA THR A 632 -44.02 50.04 4.49
C THR A 632 -43.61 49.06 5.58
N GLY A 633 -43.36 49.55 6.80
CA GLY A 633 -43.04 48.73 7.96
C GLY A 633 -44.23 47.90 8.42
N ASN A 634 -43.93 46.81 9.13
CA ASN A 634 -44.92 45.89 9.66
C ASN A 634 -45.43 46.27 11.07
N THR A 635 -45.05 47.45 11.58
CA THR A 635 -45.50 47.99 12.87
C THR A 635 -46.38 49.24 12.70
N THR A 636 -47.21 49.54 13.71
CA THR A 636 -48.00 50.78 13.75
C THR A 636 -47.14 51.91 14.33
N LEU A 637 -46.96 53.00 13.58
CA LEU A 637 -46.17 54.15 14.02
C LEU A 637 -47.11 55.21 14.59
N GLU A 638 -47.13 55.37 15.91
CA GLU A 638 -47.93 56.39 16.57
C GLU A 638 -47.20 57.72 16.72
N GLY A 639 -47.94 58.82 16.57
CA GLY A 639 -47.42 60.16 16.88
C GLY A 639 -46.36 60.70 15.90
N VAL A 640 -46.30 60.19 14.66
CA VAL A 640 -45.40 60.67 13.60
C VAL A 640 -45.70 62.15 13.31
N GLU A 641 -44.72 63.04 13.49
CA GLU A 641 -44.89 64.46 13.24
C GLU A 641 -44.79 64.77 11.73
N VAL A 642 -45.73 65.55 11.23
CA VAL A 642 -45.76 66.04 9.86
C VAL A 642 -45.79 67.56 9.93
N THR A 643 -44.70 68.19 9.48
CA THR A 643 -44.55 69.64 9.48
C THR A 643 -44.62 70.17 8.06
N PHE A 644 -45.58 71.05 7.81
CA PHE A 644 -45.74 71.72 6.52
C PHE A 644 -45.26 73.17 6.64
N LEU A 645 -44.37 73.59 5.74
CA LEU A 645 -43.73 74.89 5.73
C LEU A 645 -43.92 75.60 4.38
N VAL A 646 -43.82 76.92 4.40
CA VAL A 646 -43.84 77.76 3.20
C VAL A 646 -42.81 78.89 3.29
N SER A 647 -42.22 79.24 2.15
CA SER A 647 -41.34 80.39 1.98
C SER A 647 -41.85 81.27 0.82
N PRO A 648 -42.19 82.55 1.07
CA PRO A 648 -42.47 83.51 0.01
C PRO A 648 -41.18 83.91 -0.72
N ALA A 649 -41.13 83.70 -2.04
CA ALA A 649 -40.10 84.23 -2.94
C ALA A 649 -38.63 84.03 -2.47
N GLY A 650 -38.30 82.88 -1.88
CA GLY A 650 -36.94 82.53 -1.46
C GLY A 650 -36.51 83.07 -0.09
N GLY A 651 -37.46 83.52 0.74
CA GLY A 651 -37.23 83.89 2.14
C GLY A 651 -37.10 82.68 3.10
N VAL A 652 -37.08 82.95 4.41
CA VAL A 652 -37.04 81.92 5.47
C VAL A 652 -38.30 81.06 5.43
N LEU A 653 -38.17 79.74 5.67
CA LEU A 653 -39.31 78.83 5.77
C LEU A 653 -40.10 79.10 7.05
N GLU A 654 -41.40 79.40 6.91
CA GLU A 654 -42.35 79.55 8.01
C GLU A 654 -43.23 78.31 8.12
N VAL A 655 -43.54 77.87 9.34
CA VAL A 655 -44.40 76.71 9.57
C VAL A 655 -45.86 77.07 9.32
N ILE A 656 -46.51 76.40 8.37
CA ILE A 656 -47.96 76.48 8.12
C ILE A 656 -48.71 75.75 9.23
N GLY A 657 -48.23 74.57 9.59
CA GLY A 657 -48.81 73.77 10.65
C GLY A 657 -48.03 72.49 10.91
N ARG A 658 -48.28 71.93 12.10
CA ARG A 658 -47.80 70.61 12.51
C ARG A 658 -49.00 69.70 12.77
N ARG A 659 -48.88 68.44 12.38
CA ARG A 659 -49.87 67.39 12.64
C ARG A 659 -49.13 66.16 13.13
N THR A 660 -49.71 65.44 14.08
CA THR A 660 -49.26 64.12 14.48
C THR A 660 -50.20 63.09 13.91
N VAL A 661 -49.67 62.03 13.32
CA VAL A 661 -50.47 60.95 12.71
C VAL A 661 -50.07 59.58 13.23
N THR A 662 -51.04 58.67 13.25
CA THR A 662 -50.80 57.24 13.44
C THR A 662 -50.83 56.56 12.07
N LEU A 663 -49.74 55.88 11.71
CA LEU A 663 -49.59 55.14 10.47
C LEU A 663 -49.68 53.62 10.74
N PRO A 664 -50.73 52.93 10.29
CA PRO A 664 -50.82 51.48 10.46
C PRO A 664 -49.77 50.73 9.62
N PRO A 665 -49.44 49.47 9.96
CA PRO A 665 -48.47 48.65 9.23
C PRO A 665 -48.88 48.46 7.77
N ASN A 666 -47.92 48.59 6.85
CA ASN A 666 -48.11 48.55 5.40
C ASN A 666 -49.21 49.50 4.87
N GLY A 667 -49.65 50.45 5.69
CA GLY A 667 -50.83 51.26 5.46
C GLY A 667 -50.51 52.70 5.09
N THR A 668 -51.56 53.45 4.77
CA THR A 668 -51.45 54.84 4.37
C THR A 668 -52.33 55.75 5.23
N ARG A 669 -51.92 57.01 5.35
CA ARG A 669 -52.70 58.05 6.04
C ARG A 669 -52.70 59.34 5.26
N VAL A 670 -53.89 59.93 5.13
CA VAL A 670 -54.06 61.23 4.50
C VAL A 670 -53.88 62.33 5.53
N VAL A 671 -53.01 63.30 5.24
CA VAL A 671 -52.79 64.50 6.05
C VAL A 671 -53.15 65.72 5.23
N THR A 672 -53.98 66.59 5.81
CA THR A 672 -54.48 67.78 5.15
C THR A 672 -53.98 69.04 5.86
N PHE A 673 -53.45 69.99 5.09
CA PHE A 673 -53.12 71.34 5.52
C PHE A 673 -53.91 72.36 4.72
N THR A 674 -54.28 73.46 5.36
CA THR A 674 -54.88 74.62 4.69
C THR A 674 -53.98 75.82 4.86
N TRP A 675 -53.78 76.57 3.78
CA TRP A 675 -52.94 77.78 3.79
C TRP A 675 -53.56 78.88 2.93
N THR A 676 -53.47 80.12 3.41
CA THR A 676 -53.97 81.31 2.72
C THR A 676 -52.80 82.22 2.36
N PRO A 677 -52.51 82.46 1.06
CA PRO A 677 -51.43 83.37 0.66
C PRO A 677 -51.74 84.81 1.03
N SER A 678 -50.86 85.43 1.82
CA SER A 678 -50.94 86.85 2.19
C SER A 678 -50.41 87.81 1.12
N LYS A 679 -49.70 87.28 0.10
CA LYS A 679 -49.20 88.01 -1.07
C LYS A 679 -49.21 87.13 -2.32
N SER A 680 -49.48 87.71 -3.47
CA SER A 680 -49.29 87.04 -4.77
C SER A 680 -47.81 86.92 -5.15
N GLY A 681 -47.44 85.83 -5.84
CA GLY A 681 -46.04 85.51 -6.13
C GLY A 681 -45.73 84.01 -6.07
N LYS A 682 -44.47 83.64 -6.32
CA LYS A 682 -44.00 82.26 -6.16
C LYS A 682 -43.74 81.96 -4.68
N HIS A 683 -44.28 80.85 -4.20
CA HIS A 683 -44.12 80.35 -2.84
C HIS A 683 -43.56 78.93 -2.89
N THR A 684 -42.51 78.66 -2.13
CA THR A 684 -41.91 77.33 -2.02
C THR A 684 -42.53 76.63 -0.81
N PHE A 685 -43.12 75.46 -1.02
CA PHE A 685 -43.68 74.63 0.04
C PHE A 685 -42.75 73.47 0.33
N VAL A 686 -42.62 73.12 1.60
CA VAL A 686 -41.84 71.99 2.07
C VAL A 686 -42.68 71.19 3.06
N LEU A 687 -42.81 69.89 2.86
CA LEU A 687 -43.32 68.95 3.84
C LEU A 687 -42.14 68.16 4.39
N ARG A 688 -42.04 68.09 5.71
CA ARG A 688 -41.14 67.17 6.41
C ARG A 688 -41.98 66.21 7.24
N VAL A 689 -41.84 64.93 6.99
CA VAL A 689 -42.39 63.86 7.81
C VAL A 689 -41.27 63.37 8.73
N ASP A 690 -41.61 63.12 9.98
CA ASP A 690 -40.70 62.81 11.08
C ASP A 690 -39.40 63.66 11.16
N PRO A 691 -39.50 65.00 11.18
CA PRO A 691 -38.31 65.86 11.15
C PRO A 691 -37.40 65.76 12.38
N GLU A 692 -37.89 65.18 13.48
CA GLU A 692 -37.11 64.95 14.70
C GLU A 692 -36.45 63.56 14.70
N ASN A 693 -36.64 62.78 13.64
CA ASN A 693 -36.22 61.39 13.51
C ASN A 693 -36.55 60.57 14.76
N ARG A 694 -37.83 60.60 15.15
CA ARG A 694 -38.33 59.85 16.30
C ARG A 694 -38.41 58.36 16.00
N TRP A 695 -38.69 58.02 14.74
CA TRP A 695 -38.78 56.66 14.23
C TRP A 695 -37.64 56.43 13.24
N PRO A 696 -36.64 55.60 13.58
CA PRO A 696 -35.56 55.29 12.65
C PRO A 696 -36.10 54.63 11.39
N GLU A 697 -35.83 55.24 10.23
CA GLU A 697 -36.38 54.79 8.95
C GLU A 697 -35.34 54.01 8.12
N SER A 698 -35.80 53.14 7.21
CA SER A 698 -34.90 52.52 6.22
C SER A 698 -34.35 53.57 5.23
N SER A 699 -35.10 54.63 4.95
CA SER A 699 -34.61 55.79 4.22
C SER A 699 -35.11 57.11 4.83
N GLU A 700 -34.24 57.79 5.57
CA GLU A 700 -34.48 59.15 6.11
C GLU A 700 -34.66 60.25 5.04
N SER A 701 -34.46 59.93 3.77
CA SER A 701 -34.41 60.92 2.69
C SER A 701 -35.74 61.11 1.94
N ASN A 702 -36.65 60.13 2.02
CA ASN A 702 -37.89 60.08 1.22
C ASN A 702 -39.11 60.65 2.00
N ASN A 703 -38.89 61.02 3.26
CA ASN A 703 -39.84 61.72 4.14
C ASN A 703 -39.85 63.25 3.90
N TYR A 704 -39.05 63.75 2.93
CA TYR A 704 -38.95 65.15 2.53
C TYR A 704 -39.61 65.42 1.17
N TRP A 705 -40.56 66.35 1.12
CA TRP A 705 -41.18 66.79 -0.12
C TRP A 705 -41.09 68.31 -0.27
N ASN A 706 -40.84 68.81 -1.48
CA ASN A 706 -40.88 70.24 -1.75
C ASN A 706 -41.42 70.57 -3.15
N THR A 707 -42.01 71.75 -3.30
CA THR A 707 -42.44 72.27 -4.61
C THR A 707 -42.55 73.79 -4.60
N GLN A 708 -42.63 74.42 -5.78
CA GLN A 708 -42.88 75.86 -5.90
C GLN A 708 -44.16 76.13 -6.68
N LEU A 709 -45.09 76.86 -6.07
CA LEU A 709 -46.36 77.23 -6.68
C LEU A 709 -46.55 78.74 -6.72
N LYS A 710 -47.31 79.26 -7.71
CA LYS A 710 -47.54 80.70 -7.89
C LYS A 710 -48.96 81.12 -7.51
N ALA A 711 -49.10 81.95 -6.47
CA ALA A 711 -50.36 82.58 -6.10
C ALA A 711 -50.70 83.76 -7.05
N LYS A 712 -51.95 83.81 -7.55
CA LYS A 712 -52.44 84.93 -8.37
C LYS A 712 -52.93 86.10 -7.49
N ALA A 713 -52.77 87.34 -7.94
CA ALA A 713 -53.22 88.55 -7.23
C ALA A 713 -54.75 88.61 -7.07
N ALA A 714 -55.22 89.23 -5.98
CA ALA A 714 -56.64 89.46 -5.73
C ALA A 714 -57.23 90.45 -6.77
N GLU A 715 -58.41 90.14 -7.34
CA GLU A 715 -59.07 90.99 -8.33
C GLU A 715 -59.71 92.22 -7.66
N THR A 716 -59.19 93.42 -7.97
CA THR A 716 -59.85 94.70 -7.66
C THR A 716 -61.10 94.87 -8.51
N GLY A 717 -62.24 95.11 -7.88
CA GLY A 717 -63.50 95.40 -8.58
C GLY A 717 -63.39 96.61 -9.52
N GLY A 718 -63.60 96.37 -10.81
CA GLY A 718 -63.64 97.39 -11.85
C GLY A 718 -64.37 96.89 -13.10
N PHE A 719 -65.62 97.33 -13.24
CA PHE A 719 -66.54 97.26 -14.40
C PHE A 719 -66.96 95.89 -15.00
N PRO A 720 -68.25 95.53 -14.94
CA PRO A 720 -68.77 94.21 -15.36
C PRO A 720 -68.77 93.93 -16.87
N LEU A 721 -68.70 92.65 -17.20
CA LEU A 721 -68.51 92.01 -18.52
C LEU A 721 -69.42 92.45 -19.68
N TRP A 722 -70.45 93.28 -19.47
CA TRP A 722 -71.28 93.80 -20.59
C TRP A 722 -70.62 94.98 -21.31
N GLY A 723 -69.69 95.71 -20.67
CA GLY A 723 -68.92 96.78 -21.31
C GLY A 723 -67.86 96.28 -22.28
N TRP A 724 -67.27 95.11 -22.01
CA TRP A 724 -66.26 94.49 -22.87
C TRP A 724 -66.84 93.84 -24.13
N ILE A 725 -68.13 93.49 -24.14
CA ILE A 725 -68.81 93.01 -25.36
C ILE A 725 -68.91 94.14 -26.40
N VAL A 726 -69.02 95.40 -25.98
CA VAL A 726 -69.05 96.57 -26.88
C VAL A 726 -67.65 96.95 -27.40
N VAL A 727 -66.60 96.74 -26.59
CA VAL A 727 -65.21 97.01 -26.97
C VAL A 727 -64.61 95.88 -27.83
N ALA A 728 -65.00 94.63 -27.60
CA ALA A 728 -64.61 93.49 -28.44
C ALA A 728 -65.14 93.62 -29.88
N VAL A 729 -66.35 94.16 -30.08
CA VAL A 729 -66.91 94.41 -31.43
C VAL A 729 -66.16 95.54 -32.16
N ILE A 730 -65.63 96.53 -31.44
CA ILE A 730 -64.89 97.66 -32.03
C ILE A 730 -63.39 97.32 -32.27
N LEU A 731 -62.77 96.51 -31.42
CA LEU A 731 -61.37 96.08 -31.57
C LEU A 731 -61.20 94.93 -32.58
N ILE A 732 -62.21 94.08 -32.78
CA ILE A 732 -62.23 93.08 -33.87
C ILE A 732 -62.25 93.79 -35.25
N LEU A 733 -62.92 94.95 -35.37
CA LEU A 733 -62.97 95.74 -36.60
C LEU A 733 -61.70 96.56 -36.88
N VAL A 734 -60.92 96.92 -35.85
CA VAL A 734 -59.64 97.66 -36.00
C VAL A 734 -58.43 96.70 -36.09
N GLY A 735 -58.50 95.53 -35.45
CA GLY A 735 -57.48 94.49 -35.53
C GLY A 735 -57.46 93.76 -36.89
N LEU A 736 -58.61 93.54 -37.51
CA LEU A 736 -58.70 93.02 -38.90
C LEU A 736 -58.07 93.99 -39.92
N LEU A 737 -58.00 95.29 -39.61
CA LEU A 737 -57.38 96.33 -40.45
C LEU A 737 -55.85 96.43 -40.25
N LEU A 738 -55.32 96.09 -39.08
CA LEU A 738 -53.87 96.08 -38.79
C LEU A 738 -53.21 94.71 -39.09
N TYR A 739 -53.96 93.61 -38.99
CA TYR A 739 -53.53 92.27 -39.44
C TYR A 739 -53.34 92.20 -40.97
N PHE A 740 -54.11 92.98 -41.75
CA PHE A 740 -53.95 93.07 -43.21
C PHE A 740 -52.68 93.84 -43.65
N LEU A 741 -52.00 94.56 -42.75
CA LEU A 741 -50.81 95.37 -43.05
C LEU A 741 -49.48 94.82 -42.51
N PHE A 742 -49.48 93.75 -41.69
CA PHE A 742 -48.24 93.19 -41.11
C PHE A 742 -47.89 91.77 -41.56
N VAL A 743 -48.74 91.09 -42.36
CA VAL A 743 -48.49 89.71 -42.86
C VAL A 743 -47.55 89.66 -44.09
N VAL A 744 -46.99 90.79 -44.53
CA VAL A 744 -45.90 90.81 -45.52
C VAL A 744 -44.54 90.98 -44.82
N ALA A 745 -44.00 89.90 -44.25
CA ALA A 745 -42.55 89.57 -44.26
C ALA A 745 -42.16 88.41 -43.31
N LYS A 746 -41.70 87.30 -43.92
CA LYS A 746 -40.77 86.24 -43.47
C LYS A 746 -41.21 85.32 -42.31
N LYS A 747 -41.43 84.00 -42.44
CA LYS A 747 -40.68 82.83 -43.00
C LYS A 747 -39.32 82.53 -42.35
N GLU A 748 -39.25 81.39 -41.65
CA GLU A 748 -38.15 80.41 -41.46
C GLU A 748 -38.61 79.38 -40.40
N ALA A 749 -38.28 78.09 -40.36
CA ALA A 749 -38.14 76.97 -41.30
C ALA A 749 -38.25 75.68 -40.45
N LEU A 750 -38.89 74.60 -40.93
CA LEU A 750 -39.02 73.32 -40.21
C LEU A 750 -37.87 72.35 -40.59
N PRO A 751 -37.34 71.52 -39.67
CA PRO A 751 -36.29 70.55 -39.96
C PRO A 751 -36.80 69.35 -40.78
N VAL A 752 -35.91 68.76 -41.59
CA VAL A 752 -36.18 67.67 -42.55
C VAL A 752 -35.47 66.38 -42.11
N CYS A 753 -36.11 65.23 -42.27
CA CYS A 753 -35.57 63.92 -41.90
C CYS A 753 -34.32 63.59 -42.74
N ALA A 754 -33.19 63.28 -42.09
CA ALA A 754 -31.94 62.95 -42.78
C ALA A 754 -31.97 61.64 -43.60
N ASN A 755 -32.97 60.77 -43.40
CA ASN A 755 -33.12 59.51 -44.14
C ASN A 755 -34.02 59.62 -45.38
N CYS A 756 -35.12 60.39 -45.32
CA CYS A 756 -36.08 60.47 -46.42
C CYS A 756 -36.33 61.88 -46.98
N GLY A 757 -35.74 62.92 -46.37
CA GLY A 757 -35.78 64.30 -46.88
C GLY A 757 -37.10 65.04 -46.68
N GLU A 758 -38.06 64.50 -45.92
CA GLU A 758 -39.38 65.11 -45.68
C GLU A 758 -39.44 65.84 -44.32
N GLU A 759 -40.22 66.93 -44.22
CA GLU A 759 -40.30 67.79 -43.02
C GLU A 759 -40.85 67.03 -41.79
N VAL A 760 -40.25 67.21 -40.62
CA VAL A 760 -40.59 66.49 -39.38
C VAL A 760 -40.92 67.48 -38.24
N PRO A 761 -41.98 67.23 -37.44
CA PRO A 761 -42.26 68.01 -36.23
C PRO A 761 -41.15 67.86 -35.17
N TRP A 762 -40.93 68.91 -34.36
CA TRP A 762 -39.78 69.04 -33.43
C TRP A 762 -39.74 68.01 -32.28
N ASP A 763 -40.82 67.26 -32.06
CA ASP A 763 -41.05 66.34 -30.95
C ASP A 763 -41.26 64.87 -31.39
N ALA A 764 -40.96 64.56 -32.66
CA ALA A 764 -41.13 63.21 -33.19
C ALA A 764 -39.94 62.29 -32.84
N ILE A 765 -40.19 61.28 -31.98
CA ILE A 765 -39.25 60.21 -31.62
C ILE A 765 -39.13 59.15 -32.74
N LYS A 766 -39.97 59.24 -33.78
CA LYS A 766 -39.96 58.38 -34.97
C LYS A 766 -40.40 59.17 -36.20
N CYS A 767 -39.71 59.05 -37.33
CA CYS A 767 -40.13 59.73 -38.56
C CYS A 767 -41.46 59.11 -39.09
N PRO A 768 -42.55 59.88 -39.28
CA PRO A 768 -43.83 59.35 -39.73
C PRO A 768 -43.86 58.88 -41.20
N HIS A 769 -42.87 59.25 -42.01
CA HIS A 769 -42.82 58.92 -43.43
C HIS A 769 -41.85 57.78 -43.78
N CYS A 770 -40.75 57.61 -43.03
CA CYS A 770 -39.78 56.53 -43.26
C CYS A 770 -39.57 55.60 -42.07
N GLY A 771 -40.18 55.87 -40.92
CA GLY A 771 -40.26 54.94 -39.80
C GLY A 771 -38.97 54.75 -38.98
N ILE A 772 -37.96 55.62 -39.13
CA ILE A 772 -36.73 55.55 -38.32
C ILE A 772 -36.94 56.21 -36.95
N GLU A 773 -36.53 55.54 -35.86
CA GLU A 773 -36.64 56.02 -34.47
C GLU A 773 -35.40 56.83 -34.07
N PHE A 774 -35.62 57.94 -33.38
CA PHE A 774 -34.58 58.86 -32.89
C PHE A 774 -34.55 58.78 -31.36
N SER A 775 -33.57 58.06 -30.79
CA SER A 775 -33.17 58.29 -29.40
C SER A 775 -31.68 58.11 -29.23
N THR A 776 -31.12 58.99 -28.41
CA THR A 776 -29.74 59.44 -28.33
C THR A 776 -29.25 59.27 -26.90
N GLU A 777 -28.27 58.41 -26.67
CA GLU A 777 -27.32 58.58 -25.56
C GLU A 777 -25.91 58.33 -26.12
N GLU A 778 -25.02 59.30 -25.92
CA GLU A 778 -23.59 59.22 -26.24
C GLU A 778 -22.82 59.17 -24.92
N ILE A 779 -21.80 58.32 -24.85
CA ILE A 779 -20.90 58.14 -23.70
C ILE A 779 -19.49 58.58 -24.09
N GLU A 780 -18.81 59.27 -23.16
CA GLU A 780 -17.43 59.73 -23.35
C GLU A 780 -16.45 58.68 -22.79
N CYS A 781 -15.44 58.30 -23.57
CA CYS A 781 -14.42 57.37 -23.10
C CYS A 781 -13.48 58.04 -22.09
N GLY A 782 -13.48 57.57 -20.84
CA GLY A 782 -12.67 58.13 -19.75
C GLY A 782 -11.15 58.05 -19.93
N GLN A 783 -10.65 57.30 -20.92
CA GLN A 783 -9.21 57.15 -21.18
C GLN A 783 -8.67 58.10 -22.27
N CYS A 784 -9.50 58.50 -23.26
CA CYS A 784 -9.05 59.31 -24.40
C CYS A 784 -9.98 60.47 -24.80
N GLY A 785 -11.15 60.62 -24.17
CA GLY A 785 -12.10 61.73 -24.39
C GLY A 785 -12.88 61.68 -25.70
N ALA A 786 -12.88 60.54 -26.40
CA ALA A 786 -13.70 60.36 -27.60
C ALA A 786 -15.18 60.13 -27.23
N ILE A 787 -16.09 60.81 -27.95
CA ILE A 787 -17.54 60.66 -27.81
C ILE A 787 -17.99 59.46 -28.64
N LEU A 788 -18.63 58.49 -28.01
CA LEU A 788 -19.06 57.21 -28.59
C LEU A 788 -20.56 57.00 -28.39
N PRO A 789 -21.25 56.23 -29.26
CA PRO A 789 -22.62 55.80 -29.01
C PRO A 789 -22.74 54.92 -27.75
N ALA A 790 -23.86 55.01 -27.01
CA ALA A 790 -24.11 54.33 -25.72
C ALA A 790 -23.99 52.80 -25.72
N ASP A 791 -24.02 52.15 -26.89
CA ASP A 791 -23.87 50.70 -27.06
C ASP A 791 -22.42 50.25 -27.30
N SER A 792 -21.46 51.19 -27.31
CA SER A 792 -20.05 50.89 -27.52
C SER A 792 -19.44 50.17 -26.32
N LYS A 793 -19.24 48.85 -26.44
CA LYS A 793 -18.59 48.03 -25.41
C LYS A 793 -17.08 48.28 -25.32
N VAL A 794 -16.44 48.72 -26.41
CA VAL A 794 -15.00 49.00 -26.51
C VAL A 794 -14.76 50.28 -27.33
N CYS A 795 -13.83 51.14 -26.91
CA CYS A 795 -13.48 52.35 -27.65
C CYS A 795 -12.63 52.04 -28.91
N PRO A 796 -13.05 52.41 -30.14
CA PRO A 796 -12.30 52.13 -31.38
C PRO A 796 -10.99 52.92 -31.52
N ASN A 797 -10.82 54.01 -30.76
CA ASN A 797 -9.66 54.89 -30.87
C ASN A 797 -8.53 54.54 -29.89
N CYS A 798 -8.83 53.81 -28.80
CA CYS A 798 -7.83 53.45 -27.78
C CYS A 798 -7.98 52.03 -27.18
N GLY A 799 -9.08 51.31 -27.44
CA GLY A 799 -9.27 49.91 -27.04
C GLY A 799 -9.86 49.67 -25.64
N ALA A 800 -10.25 50.72 -24.88
CA ALA A 800 -10.79 50.56 -23.52
C ALA A 800 -12.23 50.01 -23.48
N ILE A 801 -12.54 49.10 -22.55
CA ILE A 801 -13.86 48.45 -22.35
C ILE A 801 -14.71 49.28 -21.36
N LEU A 802 -16.00 49.50 -21.64
CA LEU A 802 -16.80 50.55 -20.96
C LEU A 802 -17.87 50.11 -19.93
N ARG A 803 -18.24 48.81 -19.74
CA ARG A 803 -18.98 48.25 -18.54
C ARG A 803 -18.98 46.69 -18.44
N PRO A 804 -18.82 46.07 -17.25
CA PRO A 804 -19.27 44.70 -16.89
C PRO A 804 -20.59 44.70 -16.08
N GLY A 805 -21.36 43.59 -16.06
CA GLY A 805 -22.80 43.53 -15.72
C GLY A 805 -23.25 42.78 -14.45
N GLU A 806 -24.58 42.55 -14.35
CA GLU A 806 -25.38 41.71 -13.41
C GLU A 806 -26.67 41.32 -14.17
N MET A 807 -27.42 40.22 -14.00
CA MET A 807 -27.42 38.95 -13.25
C MET A 807 -28.62 38.13 -13.82
N GLU A 808 -28.68 36.80 -13.65
CA GLU A 808 -29.87 36.01 -13.20
C GLU A 808 -29.85 34.50 -13.59
N GLU A 809 -29.96 33.67 -12.54
CA GLU A 809 -30.81 32.47 -12.31
C GLU A 809 -30.93 31.29 -13.33
N GLU A 810 -30.55 30.09 -12.85
CA GLU A 810 -31.31 28.81 -12.74
C GLU A 810 -32.37 28.48 -13.85
N ILE A 811 -32.43 27.34 -14.56
CA ILE A 811 -32.56 25.92 -14.14
C ILE A 811 -32.39 24.95 -15.36
N GLU A 812 -31.75 23.79 -15.10
CA GLU A 812 -31.83 22.44 -15.71
C GLU A 812 -31.25 22.03 -17.08
N GLU A 813 -30.57 20.87 -16.97
CA GLU A 813 -30.35 19.77 -17.92
C GLU A 813 -29.14 19.80 -18.86
N LYS A 814 -28.14 19.05 -18.39
CA LYS A 814 -27.34 18.03 -19.09
C LYS A 814 -26.32 18.44 -20.15
N GLU A 815 -25.14 17.90 -19.85
CA GLU A 815 -24.15 17.31 -20.76
C GLU A 815 -23.09 18.24 -21.37
N GLU A 816 -21.87 17.94 -20.93
CA GLU A 816 -20.59 17.98 -21.66
C GLU A 816 -19.84 19.33 -21.73
N GLY A 817 -18.77 19.40 -20.92
CA GLY A 817 -17.48 19.88 -21.42
C GLY A 817 -16.80 20.98 -20.60
N GLU A 818 -16.39 20.68 -19.36
CA GLU A 818 -15.32 21.41 -18.68
C GLU A 818 -14.16 20.44 -18.39
N GLU A 819 -13.24 20.34 -19.35
CA GLU A 819 -11.82 20.09 -19.12
C GLU A 819 -11.12 21.42 -19.46
N GLU A 820 -10.10 21.82 -18.69
CA GLU A 820 -9.13 22.93 -18.94
C GLU A 820 -9.20 24.24 -18.12
N LEU A 821 -9.91 24.35 -16.98
CA LEU A 821 -9.72 25.54 -16.11
C LEU A 821 -9.60 25.29 -14.58
N GLU A 822 -9.64 24.05 -14.11
CA GLU A 822 -9.26 23.69 -12.72
C GLU A 822 -7.74 23.45 -12.55
N GLU A 823 -6.93 23.45 -13.63
CA GLU A 823 -5.49 23.16 -13.55
C GLU A 823 -4.58 24.38 -13.29
N LEU A 824 -5.12 25.58 -13.06
CA LEU A 824 -4.31 26.81 -12.89
C LEU A 824 -4.39 27.46 -11.50
N GLU A 825 -5.42 27.18 -10.69
CA GLU A 825 -5.50 27.70 -9.31
C GLU A 825 -4.96 26.71 -8.27
N GLU A 826 -4.93 25.39 -8.54
CA GLU A 826 -4.20 24.41 -7.72
C GLU A 826 -2.67 24.42 -7.96
N ARG A 827 -2.19 25.13 -8.99
CA ARG A 827 -0.77 25.19 -9.34
C ARG A 827 -0.02 26.37 -8.69
N GLU A 828 -0.71 27.43 -8.32
CA GLU A 828 -0.11 28.57 -7.61
C GLU A 828 -0.01 28.32 -6.09
N GLU A 829 -0.86 27.47 -5.51
CA GLU A 829 -0.74 27.07 -4.09
C GLU A 829 0.31 25.95 -3.86
N MET A 830 0.57 25.08 -4.84
CA MET A 830 1.64 24.07 -4.73
C MET A 830 3.07 24.62 -4.98
N GLU A 831 3.24 25.71 -5.74
CA GLU A 831 4.55 26.33 -5.98
C GLU A 831 5.03 27.22 -4.82
N GLU A 832 4.14 27.63 -3.89
CA GLU A 832 4.52 28.33 -2.65
C GLU A 832 4.83 27.37 -1.48
N GLU A 833 4.24 26.15 -1.43
CA GLU A 833 4.60 25.13 -0.43
C GLU A 833 5.90 24.36 -0.79
N GLU A 834 6.21 24.11 -2.08
CA GLU A 834 7.49 23.48 -2.48
C GLU A 834 8.71 24.41 -2.32
N ALA A 835 8.52 25.74 -2.26
CA ALA A 835 9.59 26.71 -2.08
C ALA A 835 10.00 26.93 -0.61
N GLU A 836 9.10 26.65 0.34
CA GLU A 836 9.41 26.68 1.78
C GLU A 836 10.04 25.36 2.28
N GLU A 837 9.82 24.22 1.59
CA GLU A 837 10.52 22.96 1.89
C GLU A 837 11.95 22.88 1.32
N GLU A 838 12.28 23.57 0.22
CA GLU A 838 13.66 23.62 -0.33
C GLU A 838 14.60 24.59 0.44
N GLU A 839 14.09 25.60 1.16
CA GLU A 839 14.92 26.49 2.01
C GLU A 839 15.25 25.90 3.40
N GLU A 840 14.48 24.93 3.90
CA GLU A 840 14.81 24.19 5.14
C GLU A 840 15.77 23.00 4.93
N GLU A 841 15.92 22.49 3.70
CA GLU A 841 16.91 21.43 3.38
C GLU A 841 18.34 21.96 3.09
N GLU A 842 18.52 23.24 2.71
CA GLU A 842 19.85 23.83 2.48
C GLU A 842 20.51 24.46 3.73
N GLU A 843 19.78 24.70 4.84
CA GLU A 843 20.38 25.20 6.11
C GLU A 843 20.81 24.08 7.09
N LEU A 844 20.64 22.80 6.72
CA LEU A 844 21.06 21.64 7.53
C LEU A 844 22.35 20.94 7.07
N GLU A 845 23.10 21.50 6.12
CA GLU A 845 24.39 20.95 5.65
C GLU A 845 25.66 21.67 6.18
N GLU A 846 25.59 22.62 7.12
CA GLU A 846 26.80 23.32 7.65
C GLU A 846 27.07 23.25 9.17
N GLU A 847 26.41 22.40 9.96
CA GLU A 847 26.79 22.14 11.37
C GLU A 847 26.93 20.65 11.74
N GLU A 848 27.85 19.93 11.10
CA GLU A 848 28.43 18.73 11.70
C GLU A 848 29.96 18.82 11.78
N ALA A 849 30.47 19.38 12.89
CA ALA A 849 31.86 19.25 13.27
C ALA A 849 32.03 18.99 14.78
N GLU A 850 32.64 17.82 15.06
CA GLU A 850 33.30 17.40 16.31
C GLU A 850 32.45 16.83 17.46
N ALA A 851 32.10 15.53 17.35
CA ALA A 851 31.67 14.73 18.50
C ALA A 851 32.82 13.86 19.07
N THR A 852 33.15 14.06 20.34
CA THR A 852 34.03 13.21 21.16
C THR A 852 33.24 12.13 21.91
N CYS A 853 33.74 10.88 21.92
CA CYS A 853 33.12 9.77 22.65
C CYS A 853 33.09 10.01 24.18
N PHE A 854 31.89 10.05 24.80
CA PHE A 854 31.68 10.39 26.21
C PHE A 854 32.15 9.31 27.23
N VAL A 855 32.61 8.15 26.77
CA VAL A 855 33.14 7.08 27.65
C VAL A 855 34.66 6.96 27.61
N CYS A 856 35.34 7.44 26.56
CA CYS A 856 36.80 7.29 26.44
C CYS A 856 37.58 8.45 25.78
N GLY A 857 36.91 9.50 25.31
CA GLY A 857 37.56 10.78 24.95
C GLY A 857 38.45 10.79 23.70
N ALA A 858 38.33 9.84 22.77
CA ALA A 858 39.09 9.84 21.52
C ALA A 858 38.31 10.44 20.34
N GLN A 859 38.99 11.24 19.49
CA GLN A 859 38.49 11.79 18.22
C GLN A 859 38.90 10.90 17.04
N VAL A 860 38.00 10.71 16.05
CA VAL A 860 38.22 9.81 14.89
C VAL A 860 38.04 10.59 13.58
N GLY A 861 39.07 10.63 12.74
CA GLY A 861 39.03 11.17 11.37
C GLY A 861 38.96 10.05 10.31
N ARG A 862 38.22 10.28 9.21
CA ARG A 862 38.07 9.32 8.10
C ARG A 862 39.25 9.38 7.12
N ASP A 863 39.80 8.20 6.80
CA ASP A 863 40.22 7.85 5.43
C ASP A 863 40.39 6.33 5.30
N SER A 864 39.65 5.74 4.34
CA SER A 864 39.85 4.44 3.62
C SER A 864 38.62 3.52 3.61
N ALA A 865 37.95 3.43 2.45
CA ALA A 865 36.87 2.48 2.12
C ALA A 865 37.42 1.08 1.72
N PRO A 866 36.60 0.00 1.67
CA PRO A 866 35.77 -0.25 0.48
C PRO A 866 34.36 -0.84 0.72
N GLN A 867 33.57 -0.73 -0.36
CA GLN A 867 32.17 -1.09 -0.62
C GLN A 867 31.73 -2.49 -0.16
N PHE A 868 30.59 -2.61 0.52
CA PHE A 868 29.56 -3.65 0.34
C PHE A 868 28.27 -3.27 1.09
N GLU A 869 27.11 -3.57 0.48
CA GLU A 869 25.72 -3.53 0.98
C GLU A 869 25.06 -2.18 1.33
N ARG A 870 24.14 -1.74 0.45
CA ARG A 870 23.04 -0.83 0.77
C ARG A 870 21.78 -1.65 1.03
N ARG A 871 21.29 -1.67 2.28
CA ARG A 871 19.85 -1.79 2.62
C ARG A 871 19.61 -1.47 4.10
N LYS A 872 18.60 -0.61 4.33
CA LYS A 872 17.92 -0.23 5.59
C LYS A 872 18.75 0.59 6.59
N ILE A 873 18.30 1.82 6.84
CA ILE A 873 17.61 2.23 8.08
C ILE A 873 16.96 3.60 7.79
N GLU A 874 15.63 3.58 7.63
CA GLU A 874 14.73 4.62 8.13
C GLU A 874 14.06 4.02 9.36
N ARG A 875 14.04 4.79 10.45
CA ARG A 875 13.41 4.62 11.77
C ARG A 875 14.41 4.82 12.89
N LEU A 876 14.34 6.04 13.44
CA LEU A 876 14.80 6.57 14.73
C LEU A 876 15.62 7.84 14.54
N ILE A 877 14.95 8.88 14.02
CA ILE A 877 14.85 10.19 14.66
C ILE A 877 13.36 10.54 14.64
#